data_AF-U7MNT7-F1
#
_entry.id   AF-U7MNT7-F1
#
_cell.length_a   1.000
_cell.length_b   1.000
_cell.length_c   1.000
_cell.angle_alpha   90.00
_cell.angle_beta   90.00
_cell.angle_gamma   90.00
#
_symmetry.space_group_name_H-M   'P 1'
#
loop_
_entity.id
_entity.type
_entity.pdbx_description
1 polymer ?
#
loop_
_entity_poly.entity_id
_entity_poly.type
_entity_poly.pdbx_seq_one_letter_code
_entity_poly.pdbx_strand_id
1 'polypeptide(L)'
;MSLSPKLKAKTIRRYPSDWNETDTRAVDTVRLLAADAVQNCGSGHPGTAMSLAPLAYTLYQRVLKHNPADPQWAGRDRFVLSVGHSSLTQYIQLFLGGFGLELDDLKQLRTWGSLTPGHPEYGHTNGVEITTGPLGQGLASSVGMAMAARKERGLFDPDAPAGQSPFDHYVYTICSDGDVQEGVTAEACSLAGTQQLGNLIVFWDDNNISIEDDTDIAFSESVAKRYEAYGWQVLEVGSGEDVAALEQAVKLAKQDTLRPTFIRVQTVIAYPAPNAMNTGASHGAALGEEEIQATKKFLGFDPDEHFHVDEKVLAHTRELVNRGTKAQQEWQQRFDAWAKKNPERKELFDRMAAYELPENFGEDMPVWEADSKGIATRKASAEVIQVLAAQLPELWGGSADLAGSNNTVIKGAPSFGPQSISTDMWQADPLHGRNLHFGIREHGMAAIMNGIALHGHTRVYGGTFLIFSEYMYPAVRLGALMGTDTYYVWTHDSIGLGEDGPTHQPVETLAALRAIPNLAVIRPADANETTQAWVSAMRKEKGPKGLALTRQNVPVLEGTAEKASVGVAKGAYVLVEASASPELILIATGSEVHLAVAAAERLEAEGTPTRVVSAPCLEWFEQQDENYRESVLPREVTARVSIEAGLAMPWHKYTAPFGRQISLEHYGASAPAEELFARFGFTVDNVVAEAKKALEQAPAANKVPGWGNTADNKDDASVSADAASITASASSVTPAQAIDSADADTALAELAAVGTATWLDDLSRERIVSGNLKELIETKSVLGVTTNPSIFSAAMSKGDSYDADIARLATRDISADQAVYELAISDVQNACDILSSVYQRTGGADGRVSIEVDPRISADTDKTLQQARDLWKRVDRNNAMIKIPATPEGLPAITAALAEGISVNVTLIFSVERYREVIQAYKEGIAQARENGLDLSKIHSVASFFVSRIDTEVDKRLEQIGTEEARNLRGQAGIANARRAYALFIEEFQNFDIPGAHKQRPLWASTGVKNSDYPADMYVTELAGPDTVNTMPEATLEAVLNGGTINGDTLTGAGDKAEAIFRKLESAGIDFADVYAKLELEGIDKFVNAWEELLESMSQRLR
;
A
#
# COMPACT_ATOMS: atom_id res chain seq x y z
N MET A 1 -33.98 -5.55 -24.55
CA MET A 1 -34.52 -4.60 -25.56
C MET A 1 -34.01 -5.01 -26.95
N SER A 2 -34.75 -4.79 -28.04
CA SER A 2 -34.22 -5.08 -29.39
C SER A 2 -33.20 -4.00 -29.80
N LEU A 3 -31.99 -4.40 -30.22
CA LEU A 3 -30.98 -3.49 -30.78
C LEU A 3 -31.58 -2.57 -31.86
N SER A 4 -31.11 -1.33 -31.91
CA SER A 4 -31.43 -0.42 -33.02
C SER A 4 -30.97 -1.03 -34.36
N PRO A 5 -31.57 -0.65 -35.51
CA PRO A 5 -31.13 -1.15 -36.81
C PRO A 5 -29.64 -0.95 -37.08
N LYS A 6 -29.07 0.16 -36.59
CA LYS A 6 -27.64 0.47 -36.68
C LYS A 6 -26.80 -0.51 -35.87
N LEU A 7 -27.17 -0.80 -34.62
CA LEU A 7 -26.45 -1.76 -33.77
C LEU A 7 -26.63 -3.20 -34.26
N LYS A 8 -27.82 -3.56 -34.77
CA LYS A 8 -28.06 -4.88 -35.36
C LYS A 8 -27.23 -5.14 -36.61
N ALA A 9 -26.90 -4.12 -37.39
CA ALA A 9 -25.99 -4.26 -38.53
C ALA A 9 -24.56 -4.62 -38.09
N LYS A 10 -24.13 -4.20 -36.89
CA LYS A 10 -22.82 -4.52 -36.31
C LYS A 10 -22.71 -5.97 -35.82
N THR A 11 -23.80 -6.73 -35.77
CA THR A 11 -23.81 -8.13 -35.27
C THR A 11 -23.99 -9.17 -36.38
N ILE A 12 -23.87 -8.76 -37.65
CA ILE A 12 -23.98 -9.67 -38.80
C ILE A 12 -22.66 -10.41 -38.98
N ARG A 13 -22.70 -11.72 -38.70
CA ARG A 13 -21.58 -12.65 -38.91
C ARG A 13 -21.18 -12.73 -40.38
N ARG A 14 -19.89 -12.49 -40.66
CA ARG A 14 -19.28 -12.68 -41.99
C ARG A 14 -17.92 -13.32 -41.81
N TYR A 15 -17.73 -14.44 -42.48
CA TYR A 15 -16.57 -15.30 -42.26
C TYR A 15 -15.73 -15.47 -43.53
N PRO A 16 -14.41 -15.70 -43.41
CA PRO A 16 -13.57 -16.04 -44.54
C PRO A 16 -13.98 -17.40 -45.13
N SER A 17 -13.58 -17.67 -46.38
CA SER A 17 -14.05 -18.84 -47.13
C SER A 17 -13.67 -20.19 -46.53
N ASP A 18 -12.63 -20.22 -45.69
CA ASP A 18 -12.12 -21.41 -44.99
C ASP A 18 -12.67 -21.56 -43.56
N TRP A 19 -13.55 -20.66 -43.11
CA TRP A 19 -14.20 -20.74 -41.80
C TRP A 19 -15.27 -21.83 -41.77
N ASN A 20 -15.20 -22.71 -40.77
CA ASN A 20 -16.10 -23.84 -40.63
C ASN A 20 -17.00 -23.72 -39.37
N GLU A 21 -17.89 -24.69 -39.18
CA GLU A 21 -18.81 -24.71 -38.04
C GLU A 21 -18.09 -24.83 -36.68
N THR A 22 -16.93 -25.48 -36.65
CA THR A 22 -16.11 -25.61 -35.43
C THR A 22 -15.44 -24.30 -35.05
N ASP A 23 -15.04 -23.46 -36.01
CA ASP A 23 -14.58 -22.09 -35.72
C ASP A 23 -15.72 -21.23 -35.11
N THR A 24 -16.92 -21.29 -35.70
CA THR A 24 -18.11 -20.62 -35.15
C THR A 24 -18.40 -21.08 -33.72
N ARG A 25 -18.43 -22.41 -33.51
CA ARG A 25 -18.67 -22.99 -32.18
C ARG A 25 -17.57 -22.58 -31.19
N ALA A 26 -16.30 -22.51 -31.60
CA ALA A 26 -15.21 -22.07 -30.75
C ALA A 26 -15.37 -20.61 -30.29
N VAL A 27 -15.74 -19.70 -31.20
CA VAL A 27 -16.05 -18.31 -30.84
C VAL A 27 -17.22 -18.25 -29.86
N ASP A 28 -18.29 -19.01 -30.09
CA ASP A 28 -19.45 -19.04 -29.18
C ASP A 28 -19.08 -19.65 -27.81
N THR A 29 -18.20 -20.66 -27.76
CA THR A 29 -17.62 -21.21 -26.51
C THR A 29 -16.81 -20.16 -25.75
N VAL A 30 -16.02 -19.30 -26.42
CA VAL A 30 -15.28 -18.22 -25.76
C VAL A 30 -16.23 -17.28 -25.02
N ARG A 31 -17.35 -16.91 -25.65
CA ARG A 31 -18.34 -16.02 -25.02
C ARG A 31 -18.93 -16.64 -23.76
N LEU A 32 -19.31 -17.91 -23.85
CA LEU A 32 -19.96 -18.61 -22.74
C LEU A 32 -18.99 -18.92 -21.61
N LEU A 33 -17.73 -19.28 -21.90
CA LEU A 33 -16.69 -19.41 -20.88
C LEU A 33 -16.44 -18.09 -20.15
N ALA A 34 -16.45 -16.96 -20.87
CA ALA A 34 -16.31 -15.66 -20.22
C ALA A 34 -17.48 -15.37 -19.27
N ALA A 35 -18.71 -15.61 -19.71
CA ALA A 35 -19.91 -15.41 -18.89
C ALA A 35 -19.94 -16.36 -17.67
N ASP A 36 -19.69 -17.66 -17.88
CA ASP A 36 -19.68 -18.67 -16.80
C ASP A 36 -18.55 -18.40 -15.80
N ALA A 37 -17.34 -18.01 -16.24
CA ALA A 37 -16.22 -17.71 -15.35
C ALA A 37 -16.52 -16.52 -14.42
N VAL A 38 -17.08 -15.44 -14.97
CA VAL A 38 -17.52 -14.29 -14.15
C VAL A 38 -18.66 -14.68 -13.23
N GLN A 39 -19.65 -15.46 -13.71
CA GLN A 39 -20.78 -15.89 -12.90
C GLN A 39 -20.35 -16.77 -11.72
N ASN A 40 -19.38 -17.66 -11.95
CA ASN A 40 -18.82 -18.55 -10.92
C ASN A 40 -18.00 -17.77 -9.87
N CYS A 41 -17.26 -16.75 -10.29
CA CYS A 41 -16.51 -15.89 -9.38
C CYS A 41 -17.43 -14.89 -8.63
N GLY A 42 -18.58 -14.51 -9.20
CA GLY A 42 -19.42 -13.42 -8.71
C GLY A 42 -18.88 -12.02 -9.05
N SER A 43 -17.74 -11.92 -9.74
CA SER A 43 -17.05 -10.66 -10.05
C SER A 43 -16.24 -10.77 -11.35
N GLY A 44 -16.19 -9.71 -12.15
CA GLY A 44 -15.40 -9.69 -13.40
C GLY A 44 -16.10 -8.97 -14.56
N HIS A 45 -15.51 -9.07 -15.76
CA HIS A 45 -15.91 -8.27 -16.93
C HIS A 45 -16.28 -9.15 -18.14
N PRO A 46 -17.53 -9.62 -18.24
CA PRO A 46 -17.92 -10.57 -19.29
C PRO A 46 -18.20 -9.86 -20.63
N GLY A 47 -18.76 -8.64 -20.61
CA GLY A 47 -19.31 -8.02 -21.82
C GLY A 47 -18.30 -7.77 -22.92
N THR A 48 -17.15 -7.18 -22.58
CA THR A 48 -16.07 -6.96 -23.56
C THR A 48 -15.50 -8.29 -24.07
N ALA A 49 -15.31 -9.28 -23.18
CA ALA A 49 -14.76 -10.58 -23.58
C ALA A 49 -15.67 -11.36 -24.53
N MET A 50 -16.98 -11.25 -24.35
CA MET A 50 -17.96 -11.84 -25.27
C MET A 50 -17.94 -11.17 -26.64
N SER A 51 -17.93 -9.84 -26.67
CA SER A 51 -18.00 -9.09 -27.94
C SER A 51 -16.69 -9.15 -28.75
N LEU A 52 -15.54 -9.23 -28.07
CA LEU A 52 -14.23 -9.39 -28.70
C LEU A 52 -13.86 -10.83 -29.04
N ALA A 53 -14.68 -11.83 -28.68
CA ALA A 53 -14.41 -13.24 -28.95
C ALA A 53 -14.00 -13.54 -30.42
N PRO A 54 -14.66 -12.99 -31.46
CA PRO A 54 -14.24 -13.22 -32.85
C PRO A 54 -12.85 -12.63 -33.15
N LEU A 55 -12.55 -11.42 -32.65
CA LEU A 55 -11.25 -10.76 -32.85
C LEU A 55 -10.14 -11.54 -32.16
N ALA A 56 -10.31 -11.85 -30.87
CA ALA A 56 -9.32 -12.57 -30.08
C ALA A 56 -9.04 -13.96 -30.66
N TYR A 57 -10.09 -14.69 -31.06
CA TYR A 57 -9.97 -15.98 -31.73
C TYR A 57 -9.17 -15.86 -33.04
N THR A 58 -9.51 -14.88 -33.88
CA THR A 58 -8.82 -14.63 -35.16
C THR A 58 -7.34 -14.32 -34.92
N LEU A 59 -7.03 -13.47 -33.94
CA LEU A 59 -5.66 -13.11 -33.61
C LEU A 59 -4.86 -14.34 -33.19
N TYR A 60 -5.32 -15.08 -32.19
CA TYR A 60 -4.57 -16.21 -31.63
C TYR A 60 -4.50 -17.40 -32.58
N GLN A 61 -5.59 -17.77 -33.25
CA GLN A 61 -5.63 -19.01 -34.01
C GLN A 61 -5.04 -18.86 -35.42
N ARG A 62 -5.06 -17.65 -35.99
CA ARG A 62 -4.86 -17.43 -37.43
C ARG A 62 -3.85 -16.34 -37.80
N VAL A 63 -3.65 -15.32 -36.96
CA VAL A 63 -2.81 -14.15 -37.29
C VAL A 63 -1.45 -14.19 -36.60
N LEU A 64 -1.43 -14.39 -35.28
CA LEU A 64 -0.24 -14.31 -34.46
C LEU A 64 0.73 -15.46 -34.79
N LYS A 65 1.99 -15.11 -34.99
CA LYS A 65 3.09 -16.05 -35.06
C LYS A 65 3.63 -16.30 -33.65
N HIS A 66 3.18 -17.37 -33.02
CA HIS A 66 3.54 -17.74 -31.64
C HIS A 66 3.54 -19.25 -31.45
N ASN A 67 4.17 -19.72 -30.38
CA ASN A 67 4.18 -21.14 -30.03
C ASN A 67 3.69 -21.33 -28.59
N PRO A 68 2.52 -21.95 -28.36
CA PRO A 68 2.04 -22.25 -27.01
C PRO A 68 3.01 -23.14 -26.20
N ALA A 69 3.80 -23.99 -26.87
CA ALA A 69 4.79 -24.85 -26.22
C ALA A 69 6.09 -24.11 -25.85
N ASP A 70 6.30 -22.90 -26.37
CA ASP A 70 7.42 -22.03 -26.03
C ASP A 70 6.98 -20.55 -26.07
N PRO A 71 6.29 -20.08 -25.01
CA PRO A 71 5.82 -18.70 -24.95
C PRO A 71 6.96 -17.67 -24.86
N GLN A 72 8.21 -18.10 -24.68
CA GLN A 72 9.38 -17.24 -24.61
C GLN A 72 10.16 -17.15 -25.93
N TRP A 73 9.67 -17.80 -26.99
CA TRP A 73 10.30 -17.75 -28.32
C TRP A 73 10.61 -16.31 -28.77
N ALA A 74 11.88 -16.03 -29.03
CA ALA A 74 12.35 -14.68 -29.37
C ALA A 74 11.68 -14.08 -30.61
N GLY A 75 11.39 -14.90 -31.63
CA GLY A 75 10.80 -14.49 -32.90
C GLY A 75 9.27 -14.53 -32.96
N ARG A 76 8.59 -14.61 -31.80
CA ARG A 76 7.12 -14.56 -31.72
C ARG A 76 6.61 -13.14 -31.95
N ASP A 77 5.39 -13.01 -32.47
CA ASP A 77 4.65 -11.76 -32.38
C ASP A 77 4.27 -11.49 -30.91
N ARG A 78 4.23 -10.23 -30.48
CA ARG A 78 3.80 -9.84 -29.13
C ARG A 78 2.32 -9.47 -29.15
N PHE A 79 1.59 -9.86 -28.10
CA PHE A 79 0.19 -9.47 -27.90
C PHE A 79 0.01 -8.75 -26.57
N VAL A 80 -0.60 -7.57 -26.62
CA VAL A 80 -0.89 -6.73 -25.46
C VAL A 80 -2.39 -6.49 -25.35
N LEU A 81 -2.99 -6.90 -24.25
CA LEU A 81 -4.37 -6.55 -23.91
C LEU A 81 -4.37 -5.27 -23.07
N SER A 82 -4.38 -4.09 -23.69
CA SER A 82 -4.41 -2.81 -22.95
C SER A 82 -5.70 -2.67 -22.13
N VAL A 83 -6.80 -3.17 -22.68
CA VAL A 83 -8.10 -3.32 -22.02
C VAL A 83 -8.07 -4.45 -20.98
N GLY A 84 -7.18 -4.33 -20.00
CA GLY A 84 -6.82 -5.41 -19.07
C GLY A 84 -7.99 -5.93 -18.22
N HIS A 85 -9.05 -5.13 -18.03
CA HIS A 85 -10.25 -5.59 -17.32
C HIS A 85 -10.92 -6.78 -18.05
N SER A 86 -10.77 -6.84 -19.38
CA SER A 86 -11.27 -7.92 -20.23
C SER A 86 -10.30 -9.12 -20.28
N SER A 87 -9.67 -9.44 -19.14
CA SER A 87 -8.62 -10.48 -19.02
C SER A 87 -9.02 -11.84 -19.58
N LEU A 88 -10.30 -12.22 -19.45
CA LEU A 88 -10.87 -13.44 -20.04
C LEU A 88 -10.75 -13.49 -21.57
N THR A 89 -10.73 -12.35 -22.26
CA THR A 89 -10.42 -12.27 -23.70
C THR A 89 -9.09 -12.94 -24.01
N GLN A 90 -8.09 -12.79 -23.14
CA GLN A 90 -6.77 -13.39 -23.31
C GLN A 90 -6.71 -14.78 -22.67
N TYR A 91 -7.13 -14.95 -21.41
CA TYR A 91 -7.01 -16.23 -20.71
C TYR A 91 -7.71 -17.38 -21.42
N ILE A 92 -8.88 -17.12 -22.02
CA ILE A 92 -9.59 -18.17 -22.76
C ILE A 92 -8.83 -18.54 -24.04
N GLN A 93 -8.17 -17.60 -24.72
CA GLN A 93 -7.33 -17.94 -25.88
C GLN A 93 -6.06 -18.71 -25.47
N LEU A 94 -5.48 -18.39 -24.32
CA LEU A 94 -4.37 -19.15 -23.74
C LEU A 94 -4.82 -20.58 -23.38
N PHE A 95 -6.00 -20.71 -22.78
CA PHE A 95 -6.66 -22.00 -22.50
C PHE A 95 -7.02 -22.75 -23.77
N LEU A 96 -7.46 -22.13 -24.87
CA LEU A 96 -7.82 -22.81 -26.12
C LEU A 96 -6.58 -23.11 -27.01
N GLY A 97 -5.55 -22.28 -26.91
CA GLY A 97 -4.31 -22.39 -27.68
C GLY A 97 -3.29 -23.37 -27.13
N GLY A 98 -3.26 -23.60 -25.82
CA GLY A 98 -2.43 -24.64 -25.19
C GLY A 98 -1.20 -24.09 -24.50
N PHE A 99 -1.34 -22.91 -23.90
CA PHE A 99 -0.25 -22.20 -23.24
C PHE A 99 0.02 -22.68 -21.79
N GLY A 100 -0.73 -23.69 -21.34
CA GLY A 100 -0.63 -24.27 -20.00
C GLY A 100 -1.81 -23.97 -19.08
N LEU A 101 -2.67 -22.99 -19.42
CA LEU A 101 -3.95 -22.81 -18.73
C LEU A 101 -4.92 -23.94 -19.11
N GLU A 102 -5.62 -24.44 -18.11
CA GLU A 102 -6.66 -25.45 -18.20
C GLU A 102 -8.03 -24.90 -17.77
N LEU A 103 -9.10 -25.67 -17.99
CA LEU A 103 -10.47 -25.22 -17.69
C LEU A 103 -10.66 -24.90 -16.20
N ASP A 104 -9.97 -25.63 -15.32
CA ASP A 104 -10.03 -25.41 -13.87
C ASP A 104 -9.34 -24.11 -13.44
N ASP A 105 -8.40 -23.58 -14.23
CA ASP A 105 -7.84 -22.24 -14.00
C ASP A 105 -8.88 -21.16 -14.33
N LEU A 106 -9.69 -21.35 -15.37
CA LEU A 106 -10.78 -20.42 -15.71
C LEU A 106 -11.90 -20.43 -14.66
N LYS A 107 -12.18 -21.58 -14.05
CA LYS A 107 -13.12 -21.67 -12.91
C LYS A 107 -12.58 -20.94 -11.67
N GLN A 108 -11.27 -20.81 -11.54
CA GLN A 108 -10.58 -20.11 -10.45
C GLN A 108 -10.28 -18.64 -10.78
N LEU A 109 -10.97 -18.05 -11.76
CA LEU A 109 -10.86 -16.62 -12.05
C LEU A 109 -10.95 -15.81 -10.75
N ARG A 110 -10.00 -14.89 -10.55
CA ARG A 110 -9.98 -13.91 -9.43
C ARG A 110 -9.95 -14.53 -8.03
N THR A 111 -9.52 -15.77 -7.88
CA THR A 111 -9.29 -16.38 -6.56
C THR A 111 -7.83 -16.32 -6.14
N TRP A 112 -7.57 -16.47 -4.84
CA TRP A 112 -6.21 -16.41 -4.29
C TRP A 112 -5.29 -17.46 -4.92
N GLY A 113 -4.17 -17.02 -5.49
CA GLY A 113 -3.14 -17.88 -6.06
C GLY A 113 -3.47 -18.50 -7.42
N SER A 114 -4.62 -18.18 -8.03
CA SER A 114 -4.97 -18.72 -9.35
C SER A 114 -4.14 -18.10 -10.47
N LEU A 115 -3.93 -18.84 -11.56
CA LEU A 115 -3.22 -18.34 -12.76
C LEU A 115 -4.07 -17.38 -13.62
N THR A 116 -5.23 -16.97 -13.13
CA THR A 116 -6.21 -16.13 -13.83
C THR A 116 -6.64 -14.96 -12.93
N PRO A 117 -5.69 -14.07 -12.56
CA PRO A 117 -6.00 -12.88 -11.76
C PRO A 117 -6.97 -11.94 -12.49
N GLY A 118 -7.58 -11.02 -11.75
CA GLY A 118 -8.64 -10.14 -12.27
C GLY A 118 -8.22 -9.26 -13.46
N HIS A 119 -6.93 -8.97 -13.57
CA HIS A 119 -6.27 -8.35 -14.72
C HIS A 119 -5.03 -9.18 -15.06
N PRO A 120 -4.55 -9.22 -16.33
CA PRO A 120 -3.38 -10.00 -16.71
C PRO A 120 -2.14 -9.54 -15.95
N GLU A 121 -1.36 -10.48 -15.43
CA GLU A 121 -0.11 -10.24 -14.71
C GLU A 121 1.06 -10.95 -15.40
N TYR A 122 2.06 -10.18 -15.82
CA TYR A 122 3.32 -10.68 -16.37
C TYR A 122 4.08 -11.50 -15.32
N GLY A 123 4.66 -12.62 -15.75
CA GLY A 123 5.37 -13.55 -14.87
C GLY A 123 4.47 -14.50 -14.09
N HIS A 124 3.16 -14.24 -14.05
CA HIS A 124 2.18 -15.08 -13.35
C HIS A 124 1.47 -16.05 -14.29
N THR A 125 1.09 -15.59 -15.49
CA THR A 125 0.37 -16.40 -16.48
C THR A 125 1.18 -16.53 -17.78
N ASN A 126 1.42 -17.76 -18.23
CA ASN A 126 2.14 -18.00 -19.50
C ASN A 126 1.41 -17.39 -20.70
N GLY A 127 2.13 -16.63 -21.53
CA GLY A 127 1.57 -15.93 -22.69
C GLY A 127 0.98 -14.56 -22.39
N VAL A 128 1.11 -14.05 -21.16
CA VAL A 128 0.88 -12.64 -20.81
C VAL A 128 2.20 -11.86 -20.94
N GLU A 129 2.27 -10.98 -21.93
CA GLU A 129 3.48 -10.20 -22.25
C GLU A 129 3.73 -9.02 -21.30
N ILE A 130 2.68 -8.53 -20.63
CA ILE A 130 2.71 -7.33 -19.80
C ILE A 130 1.55 -7.33 -18.80
N THR A 131 1.79 -6.87 -17.57
CA THR A 131 0.72 -6.59 -16.61
C THR A 131 -0.09 -5.38 -17.05
N THR A 132 -1.41 -5.50 -17.11
CA THR A 132 -2.34 -4.42 -17.52
C THR A 132 -3.49 -4.29 -16.52
N GLY A 133 -4.40 -3.35 -16.75
CA GLY A 133 -5.51 -3.05 -15.83
C GLY A 133 -5.65 -1.54 -15.64
N PRO A 134 -4.60 -0.83 -15.18
CA PRO A 134 -4.54 0.62 -15.31
C PRO A 134 -4.58 0.98 -16.80
N LEU A 135 -5.66 1.62 -17.23
CA LEU A 135 -5.95 1.87 -18.64
C LEU A 135 -4.87 2.75 -19.29
N GLY A 136 -4.67 2.57 -20.60
CA GLY A 136 -3.67 3.27 -21.41
C GLY A 136 -2.25 2.71 -21.31
N GLN A 137 -1.89 2.07 -20.19
CA GLN A 137 -0.52 1.56 -19.95
C GLN A 137 -0.09 0.50 -20.95
N GLY A 138 -0.99 -0.44 -21.29
CA GLY A 138 -0.69 -1.51 -22.24
C GLY A 138 -0.40 -0.96 -23.63
N LEU A 139 -1.25 -0.06 -24.13
CA LEU A 139 -1.08 0.59 -25.42
C LEU A 139 0.21 1.42 -25.46
N ALA A 140 0.46 2.25 -24.44
CA ALA A 140 1.71 3.00 -24.36
C ALA A 140 2.95 2.10 -24.30
N SER A 141 2.90 0.99 -23.56
CA SER A 141 4.02 0.04 -23.48
C SER A 141 4.22 -0.76 -24.79
N SER A 142 3.16 -1.02 -25.54
CA SER A 142 3.26 -1.67 -26.86
C SER A 142 4.07 -0.85 -27.87
N VAL A 143 4.05 0.48 -27.74
CA VAL A 143 4.95 1.38 -28.49
C VAL A 143 6.41 1.08 -28.14
N GLY A 144 6.72 0.88 -26.86
CA GLY A 144 8.04 0.48 -26.40
C GLY A 144 8.49 -0.88 -26.94
N MET A 145 7.60 -1.88 -26.93
CA MET A 145 7.90 -3.18 -27.54
C MET A 145 8.22 -3.06 -29.04
N ALA A 146 7.47 -2.23 -29.77
CA ALA A 146 7.72 -1.99 -31.20
C ALA A 146 9.05 -1.25 -31.43
N MET A 147 9.41 -0.29 -30.57
CA MET A 147 10.72 0.37 -30.60
C MET A 147 11.87 -0.62 -30.32
N ALA A 148 11.70 -1.49 -29.32
CA ALA A 148 12.68 -2.51 -28.94
C ALA A 148 12.93 -3.52 -30.06
N ALA A 149 11.88 -4.01 -30.73
CA ALA A 149 12.01 -4.88 -31.90
C ALA A 149 12.92 -4.27 -32.98
N ARG A 150 12.75 -2.98 -33.29
CA ARG A 150 13.60 -2.26 -34.24
C ARG A 150 15.03 -2.08 -33.73
N LYS A 151 15.21 -1.78 -32.43
CA LYS A 151 16.52 -1.64 -31.81
C LYS A 151 17.31 -2.95 -31.82
N GLU A 152 16.67 -4.04 -31.42
CA GLU A 152 17.27 -5.38 -31.38
C GLU A 152 17.62 -5.88 -32.78
N ARG A 153 16.77 -5.61 -33.78
CA ARG A 153 17.13 -5.83 -35.19
C ARG A 153 18.42 -5.10 -35.56
N GLY A 154 18.61 -3.87 -35.10
CA GLY A 154 19.83 -3.10 -35.33
C GLY A 154 21.08 -3.67 -34.63
N LEU A 155 20.91 -4.30 -33.46
CA LEU A 155 22.00 -4.96 -32.72
C LEU A 155 22.39 -6.30 -33.36
N PHE A 156 21.40 -7.09 -33.78
CA PHE A 156 21.61 -8.47 -34.16
C PHE A 156 21.69 -8.70 -35.67
N ASP A 157 20.90 -8.00 -36.48
CA ASP A 157 20.78 -8.27 -37.91
C ASP A 157 20.43 -7.02 -38.76
N PRO A 158 21.21 -5.92 -38.64
CA PRO A 158 20.90 -4.65 -39.30
C PRO A 158 20.92 -4.73 -40.83
N ASP A 159 21.72 -5.66 -41.37
CA ASP A 159 21.99 -5.80 -42.81
C ASP A 159 20.92 -6.62 -43.54
N ALA A 160 19.99 -7.26 -42.81
CA ALA A 160 18.92 -8.03 -43.43
C ALA A 160 17.93 -7.13 -44.17
N PRO A 161 17.40 -7.57 -45.33
CA PRO A 161 16.26 -6.90 -45.95
C PRO A 161 15.06 -6.85 -45.00
N ALA A 162 14.23 -5.80 -45.12
CA ALA A 162 13.02 -5.67 -44.32
C ALA A 162 12.11 -6.89 -44.47
N GLY A 163 11.66 -7.45 -43.34
CA GLY A 163 10.79 -8.63 -43.28
C GLY A 163 11.49 -9.98 -43.44
N GLN A 164 12.82 -10.00 -43.62
CA GLN A 164 13.60 -11.23 -43.82
C GLN A 164 14.43 -11.63 -42.59
N SER A 165 14.59 -10.73 -41.60
CA SER A 165 15.34 -11.05 -40.40
C SER A 165 14.60 -12.08 -39.54
N PRO A 166 15.30 -12.97 -38.83
CA PRO A 166 14.70 -13.75 -37.74
C PRO A 166 14.08 -12.87 -36.65
N PHE A 167 14.57 -11.65 -36.47
CA PHE A 167 14.11 -10.74 -35.43
C PHE A 167 12.90 -9.88 -35.85
N ASP A 168 12.50 -9.95 -37.12
CA ASP A 168 11.32 -9.22 -37.62
C ASP A 168 10.02 -9.90 -37.14
N HIS A 169 9.20 -9.15 -36.39
CA HIS A 169 7.89 -9.57 -35.88
C HIS A 169 7.00 -8.36 -35.57
N TYR A 170 5.72 -8.60 -35.30
CA TYR A 170 4.71 -7.58 -35.03
C TYR A 170 4.34 -7.48 -33.55
N VAL A 171 3.86 -6.30 -33.16
CA VAL A 171 3.23 -6.05 -31.86
C VAL A 171 1.75 -5.75 -32.10
N TYR A 172 0.89 -6.57 -31.50
CA TYR A 172 -0.55 -6.45 -31.60
C TYR A 172 -1.13 -6.00 -30.28
N THR A 173 -1.99 -4.99 -30.33
CA THR A 173 -2.61 -4.43 -29.13
C THR A 173 -4.12 -4.36 -29.29
N ILE A 174 -4.87 -4.76 -28.27
CA ILE A 174 -6.31 -4.44 -28.15
C ILE A 174 -6.47 -3.37 -27.08
N CYS A 175 -7.19 -2.30 -27.38
CA CYS A 175 -7.53 -1.23 -26.46
C CYS A 175 -9.03 -0.90 -26.52
N SER A 176 -9.53 -0.22 -25.50
CA SER A 176 -10.92 0.22 -25.36
C SER A 176 -11.07 1.73 -25.40
N ASP A 177 -12.29 2.23 -25.29
CA ASP A 177 -12.60 3.65 -25.10
C ASP A 177 -11.85 4.27 -23.92
N GLY A 178 -11.70 3.54 -22.81
CA GLY A 178 -10.97 4.02 -21.64
C GLY A 178 -9.47 4.20 -21.94
N ASP A 179 -8.85 3.29 -22.67
CA ASP A 179 -7.44 3.40 -23.05
C ASP A 179 -7.15 4.61 -23.93
N VAL A 180 -8.07 4.96 -24.84
CA VAL A 180 -7.87 6.08 -25.77
C VAL A 180 -8.23 7.43 -25.17
N GLN A 181 -8.94 7.45 -24.03
CA GLN A 181 -9.19 8.64 -23.22
C GLN A 181 -8.00 9.01 -22.31
N GLU A 182 -7.22 8.02 -21.89
CA GLU A 182 -6.06 8.23 -21.01
C GLU A 182 -4.94 9.03 -21.69
N GLY A 183 -4.42 10.05 -20.99
CA GLY A 183 -3.41 10.98 -21.52
C GLY A 183 -2.12 10.30 -21.96
N VAL A 184 -1.69 9.25 -21.24
CA VAL A 184 -0.49 8.46 -21.56
C VAL A 184 -0.55 7.84 -22.96
N THR A 185 -1.73 7.45 -23.42
CA THR A 185 -1.93 6.90 -24.76
C THR A 185 -1.71 7.98 -25.82
N ALA A 186 -2.20 9.21 -25.58
CA ALA A 186 -2.01 10.32 -26.50
C ALA A 186 -0.52 10.67 -26.64
N GLU A 187 0.21 10.68 -25.52
CA GLU A 187 1.67 10.86 -25.51
C GLU A 187 2.39 9.79 -26.33
N ALA A 188 2.20 8.51 -25.96
CA ALA A 188 2.92 7.40 -26.57
C ALA A 188 2.55 7.23 -28.05
N CYS A 189 1.27 7.38 -28.42
CA CYS A 189 0.83 7.22 -29.81
C CYS A 189 1.25 8.40 -30.70
N SER A 190 1.32 9.61 -30.17
CA SER A 190 1.94 10.75 -30.87
C SER A 190 3.40 10.45 -31.22
N LEU A 191 4.15 9.90 -30.26
CA LEU A 191 5.55 9.52 -30.48
C LEU A 191 5.69 8.31 -31.43
N ALA A 192 4.81 7.31 -31.34
CA ALA A 192 4.81 6.15 -32.24
C ALA A 192 4.66 6.54 -33.72
N GLY A 193 3.78 7.51 -34.02
CA GLY A 193 3.62 8.05 -35.35
C GLY A 193 4.87 8.78 -35.86
N THR A 194 5.46 9.62 -35.00
CA THR A 194 6.76 10.28 -35.27
C THR A 194 7.86 9.25 -35.55
N GLN A 195 7.85 8.13 -34.84
CA GLN A 195 8.82 7.05 -34.93
C GLN A 195 8.55 6.07 -36.08
N GLN A 196 7.44 6.20 -36.83
CA GLN A 196 7.13 5.36 -37.99
C GLN A 196 7.16 3.85 -37.69
N LEU A 197 6.51 3.45 -36.59
CA LEU A 197 6.50 2.07 -36.08
C LEU A 197 5.54 1.15 -36.87
N GLY A 198 5.88 0.82 -38.11
CA GLY A 198 5.04 -0.02 -39.00
C GLY A 198 4.81 -1.46 -38.56
N ASN A 199 5.46 -1.93 -37.50
CA ASN A 199 5.22 -3.24 -36.89
C ASN A 199 4.19 -3.20 -35.74
N LEU A 200 3.66 -2.02 -35.38
CA LEU A 200 2.63 -1.85 -34.35
C LEU A 200 1.23 -1.81 -34.98
N ILE A 201 0.36 -2.73 -34.56
CA ILE A 201 -1.02 -2.85 -35.03
C ILE A 201 -1.96 -2.84 -33.82
N VAL A 202 -2.77 -1.80 -33.71
CA VAL A 202 -3.68 -1.57 -32.60
C VAL A 202 -5.12 -1.75 -33.07
N PHE A 203 -5.91 -2.50 -32.31
CA PHE A 203 -7.35 -2.63 -32.47
C PHE A 203 -8.03 -1.87 -31.34
N TRP A 204 -8.87 -0.91 -31.70
CA TRP A 204 -9.73 -0.22 -30.74
C TRP A 204 -11.13 -0.81 -30.80
N ASP A 205 -11.58 -1.32 -29.66
CA ASP A 205 -12.96 -1.74 -29.43
C ASP A 205 -13.88 -0.50 -29.31
N ASP A 206 -14.41 -0.05 -30.43
CA ASP A 206 -15.37 1.06 -30.55
C ASP A 206 -16.78 0.53 -30.29
N ASN A 207 -17.08 0.31 -29.02
CA ASN A 207 -18.34 -0.28 -28.57
C ASN A 207 -19.35 0.76 -28.03
N ASN A 208 -18.91 2.02 -27.88
CA ASN A 208 -19.67 3.17 -27.37
C ASN A 208 -20.13 3.03 -25.90
N ILE A 209 -19.49 2.16 -25.11
CA ILE A 209 -19.86 1.91 -23.72
C ILE A 209 -18.62 2.01 -22.82
N SER A 210 -18.76 2.79 -21.76
CA SER A 210 -17.84 2.81 -20.62
C SER A 210 -18.57 2.34 -19.35
N ILE A 211 -17.95 2.49 -18.17
CA ILE A 211 -18.62 2.20 -16.90
C ILE A 211 -19.90 3.03 -16.74
N GLU A 212 -19.88 4.29 -17.20
CA GLU A 212 -21.04 5.20 -17.17
C GLU A 212 -21.96 5.03 -18.39
N ASP A 213 -22.03 3.82 -18.95
CA ASP A 213 -22.86 3.47 -20.12
C ASP A 213 -22.41 4.25 -21.38
N ASP A 214 -23.34 4.86 -22.12
CA ASP A 214 -23.07 5.55 -23.39
C ASP A 214 -21.94 6.59 -23.30
N THR A 215 -20.87 6.36 -24.06
CA THR A 215 -19.68 7.23 -24.10
C THR A 215 -19.97 8.66 -24.52
N ASP A 216 -21.09 8.93 -25.22
CA ASP A 216 -21.45 10.29 -25.66
C ASP A 216 -21.51 11.30 -24.49
N ILE A 217 -21.69 10.84 -23.24
CA ILE A 217 -21.73 11.70 -22.05
C ILE A 217 -20.37 12.39 -21.76
N ALA A 218 -19.24 11.76 -22.11
CA ALA A 218 -17.90 12.23 -21.75
C ALA A 218 -16.86 12.15 -22.90
N PHE A 219 -17.17 11.44 -23.99
CA PHE A 219 -16.22 11.11 -25.04
C PHE A 219 -16.85 11.25 -26.43
N SER A 220 -16.64 12.43 -27.05
CA SER A 220 -17.25 12.81 -28.34
C SER A 220 -16.23 13.24 -29.41
N GLU A 221 -14.94 13.02 -29.17
CA GLU A 221 -13.90 13.33 -30.14
C GLU A 221 -13.90 12.38 -31.34
N SER A 222 -13.25 12.80 -32.42
CA SER A 222 -13.00 11.92 -33.56
C SER A 222 -11.66 11.21 -33.38
N VAL A 223 -11.66 10.07 -32.67
CA VAL A 223 -10.47 9.26 -32.39
C VAL A 223 -9.71 8.91 -33.67
N ALA A 224 -10.41 8.43 -34.70
CA ALA A 224 -9.83 8.11 -36.01
C ALA A 224 -9.03 9.31 -36.58
N LYS A 225 -9.62 10.51 -36.57
CA LYS A 225 -8.94 11.73 -37.07
C LYS A 225 -7.76 12.14 -36.18
N ARG A 226 -7.84 11.93 -34.86
CA ARG A 226 -6.71 12.17 -33.95
C ARG A 226 -5.53 11.25 -34.27
N TYR A 227 -5.77 9.97 -34.53
CA TYR A 227 -4.72 9.04 -34.94
C TYR A 227 -4.17 9.34 -36.35
N GLU A 228 -5.01 9.76 -37.30
CA GLU A 228 -4.55 10.29 -38.59
C GLU A 228 -3.62 11.50 -38.40
N ALA A 229 -3.98 12.43 -37.49
CA ALA A 229 -3.17 13.60 -37.18
C ALA A 229 -1.82 13.24 -36.53
N TYR A 230 -1.73 12.12 -35.80
CA TYR A 230 -0.47 11.57 -35.30
C TYR A 230 0.39 10.91 -36.40
N GLY A 231 -0.14 10.70 -37.61
CA GLY A 231 0.57 10.05 -38.72
C GLY A 231 0.38 8.52 -38.77
N TRP A 232 -0.69 8.00 -38.17
CA TRP A 232 -1.01 6.56 -38.23
C TRP A 232 -1.74 6.19 -39.52
N GLN A 233 -1.66 4.92 -39.92
CA GLN A 233 -2.66 4.34 -40.81
C GLN A 233 -3.93 4.09 -39.99
N VAL A 234 -5.08 4.57 -40.46
CA VAL A 234 -6.37 4.28 -39.83
C VAL A 234 -7.21 3.41 -40.75
N LEU A 235 -7.69 2.29 -40.22
CA LEU A 235 -8.57 1.34 -40.89
C LEU A 235 -9.85 1.16 -40.08
N GLU A 236 -10.96 0.83 -40.73
CA GLU A 236 -12.24 0.61 -40.07
C GLU A 236 -12.82 -0.76 -40.40
N VAL A 237 -13.34 -1.42 -39.36
CA VAL A 237 -14.11 -2.66 -39.46
C VAL A 237 -15.47 -2.40 -38.81
N GLY A 238 -16.51 -2.33 -39.63
CA GLY A 238 -17.85 -1.92 -39.19
C GLY A 238 -18.61 -2.94 -38.33
N SER A 239 -18.02 -4.10 -38.06
CA SER A 239 -18.61 -5.16 -37.23
C SER A 239 -17.52 -6.06 -36.66
N GLY A 240 -17.52 -6.26 -35.35
CA GLY A 240 -16.69 -7.28 -34.68
C GLY A 240 -16.99 -8.72 -35.10
N GLU A 241 -18.14 -8.96 -35.75
CA GLU A 241 -18.55 -10.27 -36.27
C GLU A 241 -18.12 -10.51 -37.73
N ASP A 242 -17.48 -9.51 -38.38
CA ASP A 242 -16.95 -9.61 -39.75
C ASP A 242 -15.47 -10.04 -39.73
N VAL A 243 -15.24 -11.32 -39.46
CA VAL A 243 -13.90 -11.93 -39.39
C VAL A 243 -13.13 -11.75 -40.71
N ALA A 244 -13.82 -11.81 -41.85
CA ALA A 244 -13.18 -11.57 -43.15
C ALA A 244 -12.62 -10.14 -43.25
N ALA A 245 -13.35 -9.14 -42.74
CA ALA A 245 -12.86 -7.76 -42.68
C ALA A 245 -11.73 -7.59 -41.66
N LEU A 246 -11.76 -8.28 -40.51
CA LEU A 246 -10.67 -8.26 -39.52
C LEU A 246 -9.36 -8.79 -40.11
N GLU A 247 -9.39 -9.94 -40.80
CA GLU A 247 -8.20 -10.49 -41.47
C GLU A 247 -7.69 -9.58 -42.60
N GLN A 248 -8.62 -9.00 -43.37
CA GLN A 248 -8.27 -8.07 -44.42
C GLN A 248 -7.63 -6.78 -43.86
N ALA A 249 -8.10 -6.27 -42.72
CA ALA A 249 -7.52 -5.12 -42.05
C ALA A 249 -6.09 -5.42 -41.59
N VAL A 250 -5.83 -6.59 -40.98
CA VAL A 250 -4.48 -7.03 -40.62
C VAL A 250 -3.58 -7.11 -41.85
N LYS A 251 -4.07 -7.68 -42.96
CA LYS A 251 -3.30 -7.77 -44.21
C LYS A 251 -2.91 -6.40 -44.76
N LEU A 252 -3.83 -5.43 -44.71
CA LEU A 252 -3.56 -4.05 -45.12
C LEU A 252 -2.58 -3.35 -44.18
N ALA A 253 -2.71 -3.58 -42.87
CA ALA A 253 -1.79 -3.07 -41.85
C ALA A 253 -0.35 -3.55 -42.12
N LYS A 254 -0.16 -4.85 -42.38
CA LYS A 254 1.16 -5.43 -42.70
C LYS A 254 1.77 -4.90 -44.00
N GLN A 255 0.98 -4.32 -44.91
CA GLN A 255 1.48 -3.72 -46.16
C GLN A 255 2.05 -2.31 -45.93
N ASP A 256 1.59 -1.60 -44.91
CA ASP A 256 2.13 -0.29 -44.54
C ASP A 256 3.25 -0.44 -43.52
N THR A 257 4.48 -0.51 -44.01
CA THR A 257 5.67 -0.68 -43.16
C THR A 257 6.21 0.63 -42.59
N LEU A 258 5.58 1.77 -42.91
CA LEU A 258 6.08 3.10 -42.56
C LEU A 258 5.25 3.80 -41.49
N ARG A 259 4.05 3.29 -41.18
CA ARG A 259 3.16 3.89 -40.19
C ARG A 259 2.64 2.83 -39.23
N PRO A 260 2.58 3.11 -37.92
CA PRO A 260 1.78 2.27 -37.03
C PRO A 260 0.31 2.29 -37.48
N THR A 261 -0.41 1.20 -37.25
CA THR A 261 -1.80 1.05 -37.73
C THR A 261 -2.77 1.04 -36.56
N PHE A 262 -3.85 1.82 -36.68
CA PHE A 262 -4.97 1.88 -35.75
C PHE A 262 -6.24 1.41 -36.45
N ILE A 263 -6.79 0.29 -36.00
CA ILE A 263 -7.95 -0.37 -36.57
C ILE A 263 -9.14 -0.14 -35.65
N ARG A 264 -10.10 0.67 -36.09
CA ARG A 264 -11.36 0.86 -35.40
C ARG A 264 -12.26 -0.35 -35.64
N VAL A 265 -12.55 -1.12 -34.60
CA VAL A 265 -13.44 -2.28 -34.65
C VAL A 265 -14.74 -1.93 -33.96
N GLN A 266 -15.82 -1.80 -34.73
CA GLN A 266 -17.12 -1.46 -34.16
C GLN A 266 -17.80 -2.72 -33.60
N THR A 267 -18.07 -2.74 -32.31
CA THR A 267 -18.71 -3.89 -31.66
C THR A 267 -20.00 -3.47 -30.94
N VAL A 268 -20.64 -4.46 -30.31
CA VAL A 268 -21.75 -4.27 -29.36
C VAL A 268 -21.37 -5.05 -28.11
N ILE A 269 -21.08 -4.35 -27.01
CA ILE A 269 -20.65 -4.98 -25.77
C ILE A 269 -21.66 -6.05 -25.33
N ALA A 270 -21.17 -7.17 -24.78
CA ALA A 270 -21.92 -8.34 -24.33
C ALA A 270 -22.76 -9.05 -25.40
N TYR A 271 -22.58 -8.79 -26.70
CA TYR A 271 -23.25 -9.58 -27.73
C TYR A 271 -22.88 -11.09 -27.59
N PRO A 272 -23.86 -12.03 -27.57
CA PRO A 272 -25.27 -11.87 -27.91
C PRO A 272 -26.26 -11.90 -26.72
N ALA A 273 -25.87 -11.49 -25.52
CA ALA A 273 -26.75 -11.46 -24.33
C ALA A 273 -28.02 -10.61 -24.59
N PRO A 274 -29.22 -11.22 -24.66
CA PRO A 274 -30.42 -10.55 -25.20
C PRO A 274 -30.87 -9.27 -24.48
N ASN A 275 -30.64 -9.19 -23.17
CA ASN A 275 -31.03 -8.07 -22.32
C ASN A 275 -29.83 -7.28 -21.79
N ALA A 276 -28.64 -7.88 -21.71
CA ALA A 276 -27.44 -7.20 -21.22
C ALA A 276 -26.62 -6.49 -22.32
N MET A 277 -26.71 -6.89 -23.59
CA MET A 277 -25.92 -6.27 -24.66
C MET A 277 -26.19 -4.77 -24.83
N ASN A 278 -25.15 -4.00 -25.17
CA ASN A 278 -25.20 -2.54 -25.31
C ASN A 278 -25.59 -1.80 -24.02
N THR A 279 -25.06 -2.23 -22.87
CA THR A 279 -25.27 -1.57 -21.58
C THR A 279 -23.96 -1.52 -20.78
N GLY A 280 -23.77 -0.47 -19.98
CA GLY A 280 -22.69 -0.34 -19.00
C GLY A 280 -22.78 -1.41 -17.91
N ALA A 281 -23.99 -1.88 -17.57
CA ALA A 281 -24.19 -2.97 -16.60
C ALA A 281 -23.49 -4.28 -17.02
N SER A 282 -23.36 -4.53 -18.32
CA SER A 282 -22.68 -5.73 -18.84
C SER A 282 -21.15 -5.64 -18.81
N HIS A 283 -20.59 -4.47 -18.47
CA HIS A 283 -19.16 -4.21 -18.47
C HIS A 283 -18.44 -4.94 -17.33
N GLY A 284 -18.87 -4.72 -16.07
CA GLY A 284 -18.09 -5.08 -14.88
C GLY A 284 -18.85 -5.88 -13.82
N ALA A 285 -19.96 -6.51 -14.18
CA ALA A 285 -20.74 -7.36 -13.29
C ALA A 285 -21.08 -8.70 -13.95
N ALA A 286 -21.38 -9.70 -13.12
CA ALA A 286 -21.97 -10.95 -13.58
C ALA A 286 -23.31 -10.68 -14.28
N LEU A 287 -23.57 -11.39 -15.39
CA LEU A 287 -24.78 -11.17 -16.20
C LEU A 287 -26.06 -11.65 -15.51
N GLY A 288 -25.94 -12.59 -14.57
CA GLY A 288 -27.05 -13.30 -13.95
C GLY A 288 -27.40 -14.58 -14.70
N GLU A 289 -27.82 -15.59 -13.94
CA GLU A 289 -28.09 -16.94 -14.44
C GLU A 289 -29.13 -16.96 -15.57
N GLU A 290 -30.23 -16.23 -15.42
CA GLU A 290 -31.30 -16.16 -16.44
C GLU A 290 -30.79 -15.62 -17.78
N GLU A 291 -29.90 -14.62 -17.74
CA GLU A 291 -29.33 -14.00 -18.93
C GLU A 291 -28.33 -14.95 -19.62
N ILE A 292 -27.53 -15.69 -18.85
CA ILE A 292 -26.61 -16.71 -19.36
C ILE A 292 -27.39 -17.84 -20.02
N GLN A 293 -28.44 -18.35 -19.38
CA GLN A 293 -29.31 -19.38 -19.96
C GLN A 293 -29.98 -18.92 -21.25
N ALA A 294 -30.45 -17.67 -21.30
CA ALA A 294 -31.01 -17.07 -22.52
C ALA A 294 -29.97 -16.97 -23.64
N THR A 295 -28.72 -16.61 -23.28
CA THR A 295 -27.58 -16.55 -24.21
C THR A 295 -27.22 -17.94 -24.75
N LYS A 296 -27.15 -18.96 -23.88
CA LYS A 296 -26.91 -20.37 -24.26
C LYS A 296 -27.98 -20.87 -25.24
N LYS A 297 -29.26 -20.62 -24.94
CA LYS A 297 -30.39 -20.95 -25.85
C LYS A 297 -30.25 -20.26 -27.21
N PHE A 298 -29.89 -18.98 -27.23
CA PHE A 298 -29.69 -18.23 -28.48
C PHE A 298 -28.56 -18.82 -29.35
N LEU A 299 -27.48 -19.28 -28.70
CA LEU A 299 -26.32 -19.88 -29.36
C LEU A 299 -26.45 -21.38 -29.64
N GLY A 300 -27.55 -22.02 -29.23
CA GLY A 300 -27.76 -23.46 -29.39
C GLY A 300 -26.83 -24.31 -28.52
N PHE A 301 -26.65 -23.90 -27.25
CA PHE A 301 -26.03 -24.68 -26.17
C PHE A 301 -27.08 -25.11 -25.16
N ASP A 302 -26.77 -26.13 -24.34
CA ASP A 302 -27.62 -26.53 -23.21
C ASP A 302 -27.63 -25.40 -22.16
N PRO A 303 -28.80 -24.83 -21.81
CA PRO A 303 -28.88 -23.77 -20.80
C PRO A 303 -28.42 -24.21 -19.41
N ASP A 304 -28.51 -25.49 -19.06
CA ASP A 304 -28.26 -25.97 -17.69
C ASP A 304 -26.79 -26.39 -17.46
N GLU A 305 -25.96 -26.39 -18.51
CA GLU A 305 -24.55 -26.78 -18.43
C GLU A 305 -23.63 -25.56 -18.29
N HIS A 306 -22.66 -25.62 -17.37
CA HIS A 306 -21.66 -24.56 -17.17
C HIS A 306 -20.26 -25.03 -17.59
N PHE A 307 -19.45 -24.09 -18.07
CA PHE A 307 -18.08 -24.36 -18.52
C PHE A 307 -18.01 -25.44 -19.61
N HIS A 308 -19.04 -25.53 -20.44
CA HIS A 308 -19.10 -26.51 -21.51
C HIS A 308 -18.08 -26.21 -22.61
N VAL A 309 -17.24 -27.21 -22.92
CA VAL A 309 -16.27 -27.15 -24.01
C VAL A 309 -16.36 -28.45 -24.83
N ASP A 310 -16.85 -28.34 -26.06
CA ASP A 310 -16.88 -29.46 -27.01
C ASP A 310 -15.46 -30.01 -27.24
N GLU A 311 -15.27 -31.33 -27.12
CA GLU A 311 -13.98 -31.99 -27.39
C GLU A 311 -13.43 -31.63 -28.79
N LYS A 312 -14.33 -31.52 -29.78
CA LYS A 312 -13.99 -31.14 -31.15
C LYS A 312 -13.48 -29.70 -31.24
N VAL A 313 -14.05 -28.77 -30.47
CA VAL A 313 -13.58 -27.37 -30.39
C VAL A 313 -12.21 -27.31 -29.76
N LEU A 314 -12.00 -28.02 -28.65
CA LEU A 314 -10.71 -28.03 -27.97
C LEU A 314 -9.62 -28.67 -28.84
N ALA A 315 -9.91 -29.80 -29.49
CA ALA A 315 -8.98 -30.45 -30.42
C ALA A 315 -8.62 -29.52 -31.60
N HIS A 316 -9.61 -28.86 -32.20
CA HIS A 316 -9.40 -27.91 -33.31
C HIS A 316 -8.54 -26.71 -32.89
N THR A 317 -8.82 -26.11 -31.73
CA THR A 317 -8.07 -24.93 -31.24
C THR A 317 -6.66 -25.27 -30.76
N ARG A 318 -6.45 -26.49 -30.22
CA ARG A 318 -5.14 -27.02 -29.84
C ARG A 318 -4.23 -27.36 -31.02
N GLU A 319 -4.75 -27.42 -32.25
CA GLU A 319 -3.88 -27.50 -33.44
C GLU A 319 -2.94 -26.29 -33.56
N LEU A 320 -3.21 -25.19 -32.83
CA LEU A 320 -2.28 -24.06 -32.70
C LEU A 320 -0.90 -24.50 -32.20
N VAL A 321 -0.81 -25.51 -31.30
CA VAL A 321 0.47 -26.05 -30.82
C VAL A 321 1.30 -26.59 -32.00
N ASN A 322 0.65 -27.33 -32.92
CA ASN A 322 1.31 -27.89 -34.09
C ASN A 322 1.75 -26.80 -35.08
N ARG A 323 0.87 -25.80 -35.32
CA ARG A 323 1.18 -24.67 -36.19
C ARG A 323 2.33 -23.82 -35.64
N GLY A 324 2.30 -23.52 -34.34
CA GLY A 324 3.32 -22.77 -33.63
C GLY A 324 4.66 -23.48 -33.60
N THR A 325 4.67 -24.77 -33.26
CA THR A 325 5.89 -25.60 -33.30
C THR A 325 6.52 -25.62 -34.69
N LYS A 326 5.71 -25.78 -35.74
CA LYS A 326 6.20 -25.74 -37.13
C LYS A 326 6.77 -24.36 -37.48
N ALA A 327 6.06 -23.28 -37.14
CA ALA A 327 6.52 -21.91 -37.41
C ALA A 327 7.84 -21.59 -36.68
N GLN A 328 8.00 -22.08 -35.44
CA GLN A 328 9.24 -21.91 -34.70
C GLN A 328 10.37 -22.77 -35.28
N GLN A 329 10.12 -24.00 -35.74
CA GLN A 329 11.12 -24.82 -36.43
C GLN A 329 11.62 -24.16 -37.73
N GLU A 330 10.71 -23.59 -38.53
CA GLU A 330 11.07 -22.82 -39.74
C GLU A 330 11.87 -21.56 -39.39
N TRP A 331 11.51 -20.89 -38.29
CA TRP A 331 12.28 -19.77 -37.78
C TRP A 331 13.66 -20.19 -37.29
N GLN A 332 13.77 -21.31 -36.57
CA GLN A 332 15.01 -21.82 -35.99
C GLN A 332 16.06 -22.07 -37.09
N GLN A 333 15.64 -22.62 -38.24
CA GLN A 333 16.54 -22.79 -39.39
C GLN A 333 17.15 -21.47 -39.87
N ARG A 334 16.35 -20.39 -39.89
CA ARG A 334 16.83 -19.04 -40.28
C ARG A 334 17.70 -18.42 -39.18
N PHE A 335 17.32 -18.61 -37.91
CA PHE A 335 18.10 -18.15 -36.76
C PHE A 335 19.47 -18.84 -36.70
N ASP A 336 19.54 -20.16 -36.89
CA ASP A 336 20.79 -20.92 -36.92
C ASP A 336 21.70 -20.48 -38.08
N ALA A 337 21.11 -20.22 -39.26
CA ALA A 337 21.84 -19.68 -40.40
C ALA A 337 22.39 -18.27 -40.12
N TRP A 338 21.59 -17.41 -39.48
CA TRP A 338 22.02 -16.09 -39.02
C TRP A 338 23.16 -16.20 -37.99
N ALA A 339 23.01 -17.06 -36.97
CA ALA A 339 23.98 -17.26 -35.89
C ALA A 339 25.34 -17.73 -36.44
N LYS A 340 25.31 -18.67 -37.40
CA LYS A 340 26.53 -19.15 -38.08
C LYS A 340 27.22 -18.06 -38.90
N LYS A 341 26.45 -17.15 -39.51
CA LYS A 341 26.98 -16.04 -40.33
C LYS A 341 27.47 -14.86 -39.47
N ASN A 342 26.92 -14.69 -38.26
CA ASN A 342 27.19 -13.55 -37.37
C ASN A 342 27.60 -14.01 -35.96
N PRO A 343 28.74 -14.72 -35.80
CA PRO A 343 29.13 -15.30 -34.51
C PRO A 343 29.26 -14.26 -33.38
N GLU A 344 29.82 -13.08 -33.65
CA GLU A 344 29.97 -12.01 -32.65
C GLU A 344 28.61 -11.43 -32.20
N ARG A 345 27.66 -11.26 -33.14
CA ARG A 345 26.29 -10.80 -32.80
C ARG A 345 25.48 -11.89 -32.10
N LYS A 346 25.75 -13.16 -32.40
CA LYS A 346 25.17 -14.30 -31.67
C LYS A 346 25.68 -14.35 -30.23
N GLU A 347 26.98 -14.13 -30.02
CA GLU A 347 27.55 -14.04 -28.68
C GLU A 347 26.94 -12.88 -27.88
N LEU A 348 26.76 -11.72 -28.51
CA LEU A 348 26.01 -10.61 -27.92
C LEU A 348 24.57 -11.00 -27.58
N PHE A 349 23.86 -11.64 -28.51
CA PHE A 349 22.50 -12.14 -28.29
C PHE A 349 22.43 -13.11 -27.11
N ASP A 350 23.35 -14.06 -27.02
CA ASP A 350 23.38 -15.05 -25.94
C ASP A 350 23.67 -14.42 -24.59
N ARG A 351 24.65 -13.51 -24.53
CA ARG A 351 24.97 -12.75 -23.31
C ARG A 351 23.78 -11.93 -22.83
N MET A 352 23.10 -11.24 -23.73
CA MET A 352 21.89 -10.49 -23.42
C MET A 352 20.75 -11.42 -22.97
N ALA A 353 20.54 -12.55 -23.66
CA ALA A 353 19.53 -13.54 -23.30
C ALA A 353 19.77 -14.19 -21.93
N ALA A 354 21.03 -14.40 -21.57
CA ALA A 354 21.45 -14.86 -20.24
C ALA A 354 21.40 -13.75 -19.17
N TYR A 355 21.12 -12.51 -19.57
CA TYR A 355 21.13 -11.32 -18.70
C TYR A 355 22.50 -11.01 -18.07
N GLU A 356 23.58 -11.40 -18.75
CA GLU A 356 24.95 -11.30 -18.25
C GLU A 356 25.61 -9.97 -18.65
N LEU A 357 26.41 -9.42 -17.74
CA LEU A 357 27.29 -8.27 -18.01
C LEU A 357 28.63 -8.76 -18.57
N PRO A 358 29.37 -7.93 -19.33
CA PRO A 358 30.72 -8.27 -19.78
C PRO A 358 31.67 -8.58 -18.61
N GLU A 359 32.67 -9.44 -18.82
CA GLU A 359 33.62 -9.84 -17.75
C GLU A 359 34.33 -8.65 -17.10
N ASN A 360 34.71 -7.64 -17.90
CA ASN A 360 35.38 -6.42 -17.44
C ASN A 360 34.41 -5.30 -17.00
N PHE A 361 33.14 -5.62 -16.75
CA PHE A 361 32.13 -4.61 -16.40
C PHE A 361 32.50 -3.88 -15.10
N GLY A 362 32.68 -2.56 -15.22
CA GLY A 362 32.98 -1.67 -14.11
C GLY A 362 34.46 -1.38 -13.85
N GLU A 363 35.40 -1.96 -14.61
CA GLU A 363 36.85 -1.74 -14.39
C GLU A 363 37.35 -0.34 -14.80
N ASP A 364 36.80 0.24 -15.88
CA ASP A 364 37.21 1.55 -16.43
C ASP A 364 36.36 2.73 -15.92
N MET A 365 35.66 2.53 -14.81
CA MET A 365 34.75 3.54 -14.28
C MET A 365 35.53 4.74 -13.73
N PRO A 366 35.04 5.97 -13.92
CA PRO A 366 35.71 7.15 -13.41
C PRO A 366 35.75 7.16 -11.88
N VAL A 367 36.87 7.65 -11.34
CA VAL A 367 37.09 7.85 -9.90
C VAL A 367 37.63 9.27 -9.73
N TRP A 368 37.12 9.98 -8.72
CA TRP A 368 37.50 11.36 -8.43
C TRP A 368 38.16 11.45 -7.06
N GLU A 369 39.25 12.22 -7.02
CA GLU A 369 39.88 12.63 -5.77
C GLU A 369 39.00 13.62 -5.02
N ALA A 370 39.15 13.69 -3.70
CA ALA A 370 38.42 14.64 -2.86
C ALA A 370 38.67 16.09 -3.33
N ASP A 371 37.58 16.83 -3.55
CA ASP A 371 37.61 18.20 -4.08
C ASP A 371 36.41 18.99 -3.55
N SER A 372 36.69 20.07 -2.83
CA SER A 372 35.68 20.95 -2.25
C SER A 372 34.88 21.73 -3.30
N LYS A 373 35.45 21.97 -4.49
CA LYS A 373 34.71 22.59 -5.60
C LYS A 373 33.68 21.63 -6.19
N GLY A 374 34.04 20.36 -6.23
CA GLY A 374 33.17 19.26 -6.61
C GLY A 374 32.54 19.36 -7.99
N ILE A 375 31.55 18.50 -8.22
CA ILE A 375 30.81 18.39 -9.48
C ILE A 375 29.37 17.98 -9.19
N ALA A 376 28.42 18.47 -9.98
CA ALA A 376 27.02 18.03 -9.85
C ALA A 376 26.88 16.54 -10.17
N THR A 377 26.08 15.80 -9.41
CA THR A 377 25.96 14.35 -9.63
C THR A 377 25.31 14.01 -10.98
N ARG A 378 24.49 14.91 -11.56
CA ARG A 378 24.02 14.78 -12.95
C ARG A 378 25.15 14.79 -13.99
N LYS A 379 26.23 15.54 -13.75
CA LYS A 379 27.39 15.60 -14.66
C LYS A 379 28.30 14.40 -14.47
N ALA A 380 28.49 13.95 -13.22
CA ALA A 380 29.18 12.68 -12.96
C ALA A 380 28.46 11.51 -13.63
N SER A 381 27.12 11.45 -13.51
CA SER A 381 26.26 10.48 -14.21
C SER A 381 26.49 10.50 -15.72
N ALA A 382 26.63 11.69 -16.32
CA ALA A 382 26.90 11.83 -17.74
C ALA A 382 28.23 11.18 -18.18
N GLU A 383 29.28 11.31 -17.37
CA GLU A 383 30.59 10.70 -17.62
C GLU A 383 30.52 9.17 -17.48
N VAL A 384 29.81 8.68 -16.46
CA VAL A 384 29.56 7.25 -16.25
C VAL A 384 28.76 6.63 -17.39
N ILE A 385 27.72 7.32 -17.89
CA ILE A 385 26.95 6.88 -19.06
C ILE A 385 27.84 6.68 -20.28
N GLN A 386 28.89 7.47 -20.48
CA GLN A 386 29.80 7.27 -21.63
C GLN A 386 30.58 5.96 -21.51
N VAL A 387 31.09 5.65 -20.31
CA VAL A 387 31.83 4.40 -20.06
C VAL A 387 30.90 3.20 -20.18
N LEU A 388 29.72 3.26 -19.55
CA LEU A 388 28.70 2.23 -19.66
C LEU A 388 28.28 2.01 -21.11
N ALA A 389 28.07 3.08 -21.89
CA ALA A 389 27.65 2.96 -23.28
C ALA A 389 28.73 2.32 -24.17
N ALA A 390 30.00 2.51 -23.85
CA ALA A 390 31.10 1.84 -24.53
C ALA A 390 31.18 0.34 -24.20
N GLN A 391 30.89 -0.03 -22.94
CA GLN A 391 30.93 -1.43 -22.49
C GLN A 391 29.65 -2.23 -22.83
N LEU A 392 28.50 -1.57 -22.90
CA LEU A 392 27.18 -2.19 -23.06
C LEU A 392 26.49 -1.70 -24.35
N PRO A 393 26.61 -2.42 -25.48
CA PRO A 393 25.85 -2.12 -26.71
C PRO A 393 24.34 -2.09 -26.51
N GLU A 394 23.85 -2.88 -25.56
CA GLU A 394 22.46 -2.98 -25.17
C GLU A 394 21.94 -1.81 -24.32
N LEU A 395 22.82 -0.92 -23.85
CA LEU A 395 22.42 0.29 -23.12
C LEU A 395 22.02 1.39 -24.10
N TRP A 396 20.83 1.94 -23.93
CA TRP A 396 20.33 3.05 -24.73
C TRP A 396 19.27 3.80 -23.94
N GLY A 397 19.00 5.05 -24.30
CA GLY A 397 18.16 5.87 -23.47
C GLY A 397 18.14 7.31 -23.89
N GLY A 398 17.46 8.13 -23.11
CA GLY A 398 17.20 9.50 -23.51
C GLY A 398 16.56 10.34 -22.43
N SER A 399 15.78 11.33 -22.86
CA SER A 399 15.12 12.25 -21.95
C SER A 399 13.79 12.76 -22.50
N ALA A 400 12.89 13.11 -21.58
CA ALA A 400 11.70 13.86 -21.86
C ALA A 400 12.04 15.34 -22.10
N ASP A 401 12.57 15.64 -23.29
CA ASP A 401 12.98 16.98 -23.78
C ASP A 401 14.06 17.71 -22.97
N LEU A 402 14.63 17.07 -21.96
CA LEU A 402 15.58 17.66 -21.01
C LEU A 402 17.00 17.10 -21.17
N ALA A 403 17.36 16.60 -22.36
CA ALA A 403 18.63 15.90 -22.59
C ALA A 403 19.89 16.68 -22.14
N GLY A 404 19.91 18.00 -22.39
CA GLY A 404 20.99 18.89 -21.93
C GLY A 404 20.98 19.13 -20.42
N SER A 405 19.81 19.20 -19.81
CA SER A 405 19.65 19.44 -18.37
C SER A 405 19.90 18.18 -17.53
N ASN A 406 19.45 17.02 -18.02
CA ASN A 406 19.66 15.72 -17.37
C ASN A 406 21.05 15.15 -17.64
N ASN A 407 21.72 15.58 -18.72
CA ASN A 407 23.00 15.05 -19.22
C ASN A 407 22.94 13.56 -19.58
N THR A 408 21.89 13.15 -20.28
CA THR A 408 21.60 11.76 -20.63
C THR A 408 22.16 11.31 -21.99
N VAL A 409 22.84 12.20 -22.72
CA VAL A 409 23.27 11.95 -24.10
C VAL A 409 24.48 11.02 -24.15
N ILE A 410 24.40 9.96 -24.96
CA ILE A 410 25.55 9.16 -25.38
C ILE A 410 26.25 9.91 -26.52
N LYS A 411 27.42 10.47 -26.24
CA LYS A 411 28.18 11.29 -27.20
C LYS A 411 28.65 10.42 -28.36
N GLY A 412 28.53 10.97 -29.57
CA GLY A 412 28.92 10.28 -30.80
C GLY A 412 27.95 9.20 -31.28
N ALA A 413 26.93 8.83 -30.48
CA ALA A 413 25.86 7.95 -30.94
C ALA A 413 24.74 8.74 -31.63
N PRO A 414 24.15 8.22 -32.73
CA PRO A 414 22.99 8.85 -33.35
C PRO A 414 21.74 8.75 -32.47
N SER A 415 20.75 9.59 -32.78
CA SER A 415 19.41 9.50 -32.20
C SER A 415 18.67 8.29 -32.74
N PHE A 416 17.80 7.67 -31.93
CA PHE A 416 16.94 6.59 -32.38
C PHE A 416 15.70 7.15 -33.08
N GLY A 417 15.55 6.79 -34.35
CA GLY A 417 14.36 7.09 -35.13
C GLY A 417 14.58 7.10 -36.63
N PRO A 418 13.51 7.27 -37.43
CA PRO A 418 13.63 7.33 -38.87
C PRO A 418 14.51 8.51 -39.30
N GLN A 419 15.29 8.35 -40.36
CA GLN A 419 16.20 9.41 -40.83
C GLN A 419 15.46 10.74 -41.10
N SER A 420 14.19 10.68 -41.50
CA SER A 420 13.36 11.85 -41.81
C SER A 420 13.07 12.78 -40.63
N ILE A 421 13.27 12.34 -39.38
CA ILE A 421 13.09 13.19 -38.19
C ILE A 421 14.40 13.84 -37.71
N SER A 422 15.49 13.66 -38.46
CA SER A 422 16.76 14.31 -38.16
C SER A 422 16.61 15.84 -38.19
N THR A 423 17.33 16.50 -37.29
CA THR A 423 17.46 17.96 -37.23
C THR A 423 18.92 18.35 -37.43
N ASP A 424 19.22 19.65 -37.53
CA ASP A 424 20.62 20.12 -37.60
C ASP A 424 21.46 19.65 -36.40
N MET A 425 20.84 19.52 -35.22
CA MET A 425 21.51 19.11 -33.98
C MET A 425 21.51 17.59 -33.78
N TRP A 426 20.47 16.90 -34.23
CA TRP A 426 20.22 15.49 -33.91
C TRP A 426 20.07 14.67 -35.18
N GLN A 427 21.07 13.84 -35.49
CA GLN A 427 21.02 12.92 -36.62
C GLN A 427 20.41 11.59 -36.17
N ALA A 428 19.27 11.22 -36.76
CA ALA A 428 18.54 10.01 -36.43
C ALA A 428 18.97 8.82 -37.31
N ASP A 429 19.17 7.67 -36.69
CA ASP A 429 19.39 6.38 -37.35
C ASP A 429 18.40 5.34 -36.79
N PRO A 430 17.61 4.68 -37.65
CA PRO A 430 16.55 3.78 -37.20
C PRO A 430 17.06 2.49 -36.54
N LEU A 431 18.27 2.03 -36.89
CA LEU A 431 18.83 0.75 -36.42
C LEU A 431 19.97 0.95 -35.42
N HIS A 432 20.78 2.00 -35.62
CA HIS A 432 21.98 2.24 -34.82
C HIS A 432 21.80 3.34 -33.77
N GLY A 433 20.69 4.07 -33.79
CA GLY A 433 20.37 5.09 -32.80
C GLY A 433 20.40 4.56 -31.36
N ARG A 434 20.91 5.40 -30.44
CA ARG A 434 20.93 5.13 -28.99
C ARG A 434 20.38 6.28 -28.14
N ASN A 435 20.30 7.48 -28.69
CA ASN A 435 19.71 8.63 -28.01
C ASN A 435 18.21 8.73 -28.29
N LEU A 436 17.38 8.45 -27.28
CA LEU A 436 15.92 8.56 -27.35
C LEU A 436 15.47 10.00 -27.10
N HIS A 437 14.48 10.45 -27.87
CA HIS A 437 13.84 11.75 -27.71
C HIS A 437 12.35 11.52 -27.46
N PHE A 438 11.95 11.54 -26.18
CA PHE A 438 10.56 11.26 -25.81
C PHE A 438 9.65 12.48 -26.02
N GLY A 439 10.22 13.70 -26.07
CA GLY A 439 9.47 14.95 -25.94
C GLY A 439 8.96 15.14 -24.51
N ILE A 440 8.12 16.15 -24.28
CA ILE A 440 7.54 16.45 -22.95
C ILE A 440 6.40 15.43 -22.68
N ARG A 441 6.80 14.21 -22.29
CA ARG A 441 5.96 13.00 -22.26
C ARG A 441 6.46 12.01 -21.21
N GLU A 442 6.57 12.43 -19.95
CA GLU A 442 7.13 11.61 -18.87
C GLU A 442 6.35 10.30 -18.67
N HIS A 443 5.01 10.37 -18.68
CA HIS A 443 4.16 9.20 -18.49
C HIS A 443 4.34 8.21 -19.64
N GLY A 444 4.29 8.70 -20.88
CA GLY A 444 4.55 7.94 -22.10
C GLY A 444 5.97 7.36 -22.13
N MET A 445 6.99 8.12 -21.71
CA MET A 445 8.38 7.68 -21.60
C MET A 445 8.49 6.45 -20.69
N ALA A 446 7.91 6.51 -19.49
CA ALA A 446 7.99 5.43 -18.51
C ALA A 446 7.29 4.15 -19.00
N ALA A 447 6.10 4.28 -19.58
CA ALA A 447 5.38 3.13 -20.15
C ALA A 447 6.15 2.52 -21.34
N ILE A 448 6.70 3.35 -22.23
CA ILE A 448 7.56 2.91 -23.34
C ILE A 448 8.78 2.17 -22.80
N MET A 449 9.43 2.67 -21.75
CA MET A 449 10.57 2.00 -21.12
C MET A 449 10.20 0.63 -20.55
N ASN A 450 9.04 0.50 -19.90
CA ASN A 450 8.55 -0.81 -19.45
C ASN A 450 8.36 -1.78 -20.62
N GLY A 451 7.76 -1.30 -21.72
CA GLY A 451 7.63 -2.09 -22.95
C GLY A 451 8.96 -2.54 -23.56
N ILE A 452 9.98 -1.66 -23.54
CA ILE A 452 11.33 -2.00 -23.99
C ILE A 452 11.95 -3.08 -23.10
N ALA A 453 11.83 -2.94 -21.78
CA ALA A 453 12.38 -3.89 -20.82
C ALA A 453 11.68 -5.27 -20.84
N LEU A 454 10.41 -5.33 -21.24
CA LEU A 454 9.64 -6.57 -21.38
C LEU A 454 9.85 -7.28 -22.71
N HIS A 455 10.04 -6.53 -23.80
CA HIS A 455 10.19 -7.09 -25.14
C HIS A 455 11.37 -8.06 -25.26
N GLY A 456 12.52 -7.62 -24.76
CA GLY A 456 13.79 -8.33 -24.79
C GLY A 456 14.80 -7.69 -23.84
N HIS A 457 16.05 -8.14 -23.89
CA HIS A 457 17.01 -7.90 -22.81
C HIS A 457 17.91 -6.68 -23.04
N THR A 458 17.40 -5.63 -23.70
CA THR A 458 18.11 -4.34 -23.74
C THR A 458 17.97 -3.60 -22.40
N ARG A 459 18.89 -2.68 -22.12
CA ARG A 459 18.88 -1.87 -20.89
C ARG A 459 18.52 -0.43 -21.24
N VAL A 460 17.35 0.02 -20.78
CA VAL A 460 16.81 1.33 -21.16
C VAL A 460 16.81 2.32 -20.01
N TYR A 461 17.28 3.54 -20.27
CA TYR A 461 17.17 4.65 -19.32
C TYR A 461 16.39 5.84 -19.87
N GLY A 462 15.76 6.61 -18.98
CA GLY A 462 14.99 7.80 -19.33
C GLY A 462 15.14 8.89 -18.27
N GLY A 463 15.42 10.12 -18.71
CA GLY A 463 15.63 11.26 -17.82
C GLY A 463 14.54 12.31 -17.87
N THR A 464 14.21 12.86 -16.70
CA THR A 464 13.44 14.10 -16.52
C THR A 464 13.89 14.75 -15.19
N PHE A 465 13.23 15.81 -14.73
CA PHE A 465 13.44 16.33 -13.38
C PHE A 465 12.74 15.45 -12.34
N LEU A 466 13.29 15.33 -11.14
CA LEU A 466 12.74 14.45 -10.11
C LEU A 466 11.28 14.78 -9.79
N ILE A 467 10.92 16.06 -9.70
CA ILE A 467 9.54 16.50 -9.47
C ILE A 467 8.56 15.94 -10.53
N PHE A 468 9.00 15.82 -11.79
CA PHE A 468 8.14 15.30 -12.87
C PHE A 468 8.08 13.76 -12.90
N SER A 469 8.76 13.07 -11.99
CA SER A 469 8.48 11.65 -11.73
C SER A 469 7.02 11.42 -11.31
N GLU A 470 6.36 12.44 -10.75
CA GLU A 470 4.94 12.41 -10.39
C GLU A 470 4.01 12.28 -11.60
N TYR A 471 4.36 12.88 -12.75
CA TYR A 471 3.62 12.70 -14.01
C TYR A 471 3.65 11.25 -14.50
N MET A 472 4.71 10.50 -14.16
CA MET A 472 4.93 9.13 -14.62
C MET A 472 4.70 8.07 -13.53
N TYR A 473 4.20 8.48 -12.36
CA TYR A 473 4.05 7.62 -11.18
C TYR A 473 3.31 6.30 -11.46
N PRO A 474 2.18 6.27 -12.21
CA PRO A 474 1.47 5.02 -12.46
C PRO A 474 2.29 4.01 -13.28
N ALA A 475 3.09 4.48 -14.24
CA ALA A 475 3.95 3.62 -15.05
C ALA A 475 5.18 3.13 -14.27
N VAL A 476 5.74 3.96 -13.37
CA VAL A 476 6.82 3.55 -12.45
C VAL A 476 6.31 2.45 -11.51
N ARG A 477 5.13 2.65 -10.89
CA ARG A 477 4.48 1.65 -10.04
C ARG A 477 4.25 0.33 -10.80
N LEU A 478 3.74 0.39 -12.02
CA LEU A 478 3.48 -0.81 -12.82
C LEU A 478 4.80 -1.55 -13.18
N GLY A 479 5.86 -0.80 -13.50
CA GLY A 479 7.19 -1.37 -13.73
C GLY A 479 7.74 -2.07 -12.48
N ALA A 480 7.50 -1.52 -11.29
CA ALA A 480 7.89 -2.12 -10.03
C ALA A 480 7.13 -3.42 -9.74
N LEU A 481 5.82 -3.44 -10.00
CA LEU A 481 4.99 -4.65 -9.91
C LEU A 481 5.47 -5.76 -10.85
N MET A 482 5.89 -5.42 -12.07
CA MET A 482 6.38 -6.37 -13.06
C MET A 482 7.85 -6.77 -12.89
N GLY A 483 8.61 -6.03 -12.09
CA GLY A 483 10.07 -6.18 -12.01
C GLY A 483 10.79 -5.79 -13.31
N THR A 484 10.27 -4.82 -14.07
CA THR A 484 10.94 -4.35 -15.30
C THR A 484 12.24 -3.62 -14.96
N ASP A 485 13.33 -3.98 -15.63
CA ASP A 485 14.65 -3.41 -15.34
C ASP A 485 14.88 -2.07 -16.05
N THR A 486 14.16 -1.05 -15.59
CA THR A 486 14.21 0.33 -16.11
C THR A 486 15.06 1.23 -15.24
N TYR A 487 15.77 2.18 -15.86
CA TYR A 487 16.70 3.08 -15.17
C TYR A 487 16.25 4.55 -15.35
N TYR A 488 15.73 5.16 -14.30
CA TYR A 488 15.28 6.55 -14.33
C TYR A 488 16.39 7.51 -13.90
N VAL A 489 16.68 8.51 -14.72
CA VAL A 489 17.68 9.55 -14.47
C VAL A 489 16.97 10.84 -14.05
N TRP A 490 16.64 10.93 -12.77
CA TRP A 490 15.86 12.03 -12.20
C TRP A 490 16.77 13.11 -11.62
N THR A 491 17.00 14.18 -12.37
CA THR A 491 17.89 15.26 -11.94
C THR A 491 17.14 16.40 -11.25
N HIS A 492 17.84 17.40 -10.70
CA HIS A 492 17.23 18.55 -10.02
C HIS A 492 16.37 18.06 -8.83
N ASP A 493 17.04 17.35 -7.92
CA ASP A 493 16.45 16.48 -6.90
C ASP A 493 15.90 17.19 -5.66
N SER A 494 16.11 18.50 -5.50
CA SER A 494 15.69 19.24 -4.29
C SER A 494 15.58 20.75 -4.55
N ILE A 495 15.36 21.53 -3.48
CA ILE A 495 15.53 22.99 -3.44
C ILE A 495 16.90 23.46 -3.98
N GLY A 496 17.90 22.58 -4.06
CA GLY A 496 19.19 22.85 -4.68
C GLY A 496 19.13 23.23 -6.17
N LEU A 497 17.97 23.04 -6.82
CA LEU A 497 17.75 23.56 -8.17
C LEU A 497 17.63 25.09 -8.20
N GLY A 498 17.22 25.74 -7.11
CA GLY A 498 17.18 27.19 -7.00
C GLY A 498 15.99 27.85 -7.70
N GLU A 499 16.29 28.72 -8.67
CA GLU A 499 15.43 29.82 -9.09
C GLU A 499 14.11 29.40 -9.75
N ASP A 500 13.98 28.19 -10.31
CA ASP A 500 12.70 27.74 -10.91
C ASP A 500 11.59 27.61 -9.86
N GLY A 501 11.96 27.50 -8.57
CA GLY A 501 11.03 27.65 -7.46
C GLY A 501 10.15 26.44 -7.15
N PRO A 502 9.13 26.60 -6.30
CA PRO A 502 8.45 25.50 -5.62
C PRO A 502 7.69 24.55 -6.53
N THR A 503 7.34 24.95 -7.76
CA THR A 503 6.70 24.05 -8.73
C THR A 503 7.66 23.01 -9.30
N HIS A 504 8.97 23.24 -9.17
CA HIS A 504 10.02 22.38 -9.70
C HIS A 504 10.81 21.65 -8.61
N GLN A 505 10.67 22.07 -7.35
CA GLN A 505 11.49 21.62 -6.22
C GLN A 505 10.81 20.44 -5.53
N PRO A 506 11.36 19.22 -5.60
CA PRO A 506 10.84 18.06 -4.88
C PRO A 506 10.82 18.28 -3.36
N VAL A 507 9.75 17.85 -2.70
CA VAL A 507 9.63 17.84 -1.23
C VAL A 507 9.23 16.44 -0.76
N GLU A 508 8.04 15.99 -1.17
CA GLU A 508 7.44 14.69 -0.90
C GLU A 508 7.92 13.59 -1.82
N THR A 509 8.45 13.96 -2.99
CA THR A 509 8.65 13.04 -4.12
C THR A 509 9.55 11.86 -3.77
N LEU A 510 10.65 12.07 -3.02
CA LEU A 510 11.51 10.97 -2.56
C LEU A 510 10.75 10.01 -1.63
N ALA A 511 9.96 10.52 -0.69
CA ALA A 511 9.15 9.69 0.21
C ALA A 511 8.09 8.89 -0.57
N ALA A 512 7.39 9.55 -1.50
CA ALA A 512 6.38 8.91 -2.35
C ALA A 512 6.96 7.81 -3.25
N LEU A 513 8.17 7.99 -3.77
CA LEU A 513 8.88 6.98 -4.56
C LEU A 513 9.38 5.82 -3.70
N ARG A 514 9.99 6.09 -2.54
CA ARG A 514 10.46 5.04 -1.61
C ARG A 514 9.32 4.17 -1.06
N ALA A 515 8.09 4.71 -1.06
CA ALA A 515 6.89 3.95 -0.68
C ALA A 515 6.46 2.91 -1.72
N ILE A 516 6.97 2.98 -2.97
CA ILE A 516 6.66 2.00 -4.02
C ILE A 516 7.47 0.72 -3.75
N PRO A 517 6.81 -0.44 -3.50
CA PRO A 517 7.52 -1.70 -3.35
C PRO A 517 8.31 -2.04 -4.61
N ASN A 518 9.50 -2.63 -4.44
CA ASN A 518 10.37 -3.05 -5.55
C ASN A 518 10.90 -1.90 -6.45
N LEU A 519 10.92 -0.66 -5.96
CA LEU A 519 11.62 0.46 -6.59
C LEU A 519 12.84 0.85 -5.76
N ALA A 520 14.04 0.81 -6.34
CA ALA A 520 15.23 1.32 -5.67
C ALA A 520 15.40 2.82 -5.95
N VAL A 521 15.42 3.66 -4.90
CA VAL A 521 15.64 5.11 -5.00
C VAL A 521 17.05 5.43 -4.53
N ILE A 522 17.92 5.78 -5.49
CA ILE A 522 19.36 5.95 -5.29
C ILE A 522 19.72 7.43 -5.39
N ARG A 523 20.12 8.05 -4.28
CA ARG A 523 20.47 9.47 -4.17
C ARG A 523 21.95 9.64 -3.77
N PRO A 524 22.88 9.56 -4.73
CA PRO A 524 24.32 9.57 -4.46
C PRO A 524 24.81 10.93 -3.95
N ALA A 525 25.73 10.89 -2.97
CA ALA A 525 26.29 12.07 -2.31
C ALA A 525 27.25 12.88 -3.18
N ASP A 526 28.03 12.20 -4.01
CA ASP A 526 29.08 12.81 -4.84
C ASP A 526 29.32 12.03 -6.15
N ALA A 527 30.40 12.36 -6.87
CA ALA A 527 30.75 11.74 -8.13
C ALA A 527 31.12 10.24 -8.01
N ASN A 528 31.82 9.86 -6.94
CA ASN A 528 32.23 8.47 -6.70
C ASN A 528 31.01 7.61 -6.37
N GLU A 529 30.11 8.09 -5.50
CA GLU A 529 28.85 7.41 -5.24
C GLU A 529 27.97 7.34 -6.48
N THR A 530 27.96 8.37 -7.33
CA THR A 530 27.19 8.35 -8.59
C THR A 530 27.66 7.24 -9.53
N THR A 531 28.97 7.00 -9.59
CA THR A 531 29.54 5.91 -10.36
C THR A 531 29.11 4.56 -9.83
N GLN A 532 29.21 4.38 -8.51
CA GLN A 532 28.87 3.12 -7.87
C GLN A 532 27.35 2.89 -7.82
N ALA A 533 26.53 3.95 -7.87
CA ALA A 533 25.09 3.86 -8.05
C ALA A 533 24.73 3.19 -9.38
N TRP A 534 25.33 3.65 -10.49
CA TRP A 534 25.13 3.05 -11.81
C TRP A 534 25.66 1.61 -11.89
N VAL A 535 26.87 1.36 -11.40
CA VAL A 535 27.47 0.01 -11.40
C VAL A 535 26.60 -0.96 -10.59
N SER A 536 26.18 -0.55 -9.40
CA SER A 536 25.33 -1.36 -8.53
C SER A 536 23.95 -1.57 -9.14
N ALA A 537 23.33 -0.52 -9.71
CA ALA A 537 22.04 -0.60 -10.36
C ALA A 537 22.01 -1.65 -11.48
N MET A 538 23.09 -1.74 -12.27
CA MET A 538 23.22 -2.70 -13.37
C MET A 538 23.47 -4.15 -12.89
N ARG A 539 24.13 -4.31 -11.74
CA ARG A 539 24.48 -5.61 -11.14
C ARG A 539 23.37 -6.22 -10.27
N LYS A 540 22.50 -5.39 -9.70
CA LYS A 540 21.39 -5.83 -8.84
C LYS A 540 20.31 -6.55 -9.65
N GLU A 541 19.47 -7.29 -8.93
CA GLU A 541 18.34 -8.02 -9.51
C GLU A 541 17.39 -7.10 -10.29
N LYS A 542 16.65 -7.66 -11.25
CA LYS A 542 15.73 -6.91 -12.12
C LYS A 542 14.67 -6.16 -11.30
N GLY A 543 14.38 -4.95 -11.73
CA GLY A 543 13.40 -4.05 -11.13
C GLY A 543 13.73 -2.60 -11.48
N PRO A 544 12.81 -1.64 -11.32
CA PRO A 544 13.09 -0.25 -11.63
C PRO A 544 14.09 0.36 -10.64
N LYS A 545 15.03 1.17 -11.15
CA LYS A 545 16.00 1.95 -10.37
C LYS A 545 15.87 3.42 -10.72
N GLY A 546 15.70 4.29 -9.72
CA GLY A 546 15.67 5.73 -9.89
C GLY A 546 16.90 6.39 -9.30
N LEU A 547 17.66 7.14 -10.11
CA LEU A 547 18.80 7.92 -9.67
C LEU A 547 18.37 9.38 -9.47
N ALA A 548 18.33 9.84 -8.22
CA ALA A 548 18.04 11.22 -7.85
C ALA A 548 19.34 12.04 -7.84
N LEU A 549 19.48 13.00 -8.76
CA LEU A 549 20.75 13.66 -9.06
C LEU A 549 20.67 15.19 -8.97
N THR A 550 21.72 15.84 -8.50
CA THR A 550 21.76 17.27 -8.21
C THR A 550 21.87 18.14 -9.45
N ARG A 551 21.32 19.36 -9.40
CA ARG A 551 21.59 20.42 -10.38
C ARG A 551 22.95 21.06 -10.12
N GLN A 552 23.16 21.41 -8.86
CA GLN A 552 24.26 22.12 -8.25
C GLN A 552 25.47 21.22 -8.03
N ASN A 553 26.67 21.82 -7.97
CA ASN A 553 27.86 21.10 -7.57
C ASN A 553 27.76 20.68 -6.10
N VAL A 554 28.24 19.47 -5.83
CA VAL A 554 28.46 18.96 -4.47
C VAL A 554 29.93 18.53 -4.36
N PRO A 555 30.58 18.70 -3.20
CA PRO A 555 31.97 18.28 -3.01
C PRO A 555 32.17 16.80 -3.32
N VAL A 556 33.35 16.43 -3.83
CA VAL A 556 33.81 15.04 -3.80
C VAL A 556 34.37 14.78 -2.42
N LEU A 557 33.82 13.79 -1.72
CA LEU A 557 34.06 13.57 -0.30
C LEU A 557 35.27 12.67 -0.08
N GLU A 558 36.02 12.92 0.99
CA GLU A 558 37.09 12.01 1.41
C GLU A 558 36.50 10.63 1.78
N GLY A 559 37.19 9.57 1.36
CA GLY A 559 36.79 8.19 1.61
C GLY A 559 35.82 7.58 0.59
N THR A 560 35.07 8.36 -0.21
CA THR A 560 34.12 7.78 -1.19
C THR A 560 34.83 7.05 -2.33
N ALA A 561 36.01 7.52 -2.75
CA ALA A 561 36.82 6.84 -3.77
C ALA A 561 37.14 5.38 -3.41
N GLU A 562 37.31 5.10 -2.12
CA GLU A 562 37.65 3.78 -1.59
C GLU A 562 36.40 2.98 -1.16
N LYS A 563 35.47 3.65 -0.48
CA LYS A 563 34.36 2.99 0.22
C LYS A 563 33.09 2.84 -0.62
N ALA A 564 32.85 3.72 -1.60
CA ALA A 564 31.57 3.77 -2.30
C ALA A 564 31.23 2.48 -3.06
N SER A 565 32.24 1.76 -3.58
CA SER A 565 32.01 0.55 -4.37
C SER A 565 31.30 -0.56 -3.58
N VAL A 566 31.69 -0.73 -2.32
CA VAL A 566 31.04 -1.67 -1.38
C VAL A 566 29.84 -1.00 -0.73
N GLY A 567 29.99 0.24 -0.27
CA GLY A 567 29.01 0.95 0.53
C GLY A 567 27.70 1.25 -0.21
N VAL A 568 27.78 1.73 -1.46
CA VAL A 568 26.59 2.03 -2.26
C VAL A 568 25.83 0.75 -2.60
N ALA A 569 26.52 -0.34 -2.94
CA ALA A 569 25.89 -1.64 -3.21
C ALA A 569 25.14 -2.22 -1.99
N LYS A 570 25.51 -1.78 -0.79
CA LYS A 570 24.89 -2.11 0.50
C LYS A 570 23.80 -1.11 0.93
N GLY A 571 23.57 -0.05 0.16
CA GLY A 571 22.51 0.94 0.38
C GLY A 571 22.85 2.04 1.39
N ALA A 572 23.42 1.69 2.53
CA ALA A 572 23.99 2.64 3.49
C ALA A 572 25.28 2.09 4.12
N TYR A 573 26.22 2.99 4.44
CA TYR A 573 27.53 2.63 4.96
C TYR A 573 28.17 3.76 5.76
N VAL A 574 29.12 3.39 6.64
CA VAL A 574 29.90 4.34 7.43
C VAL A 574 30.92 5.04 6.53
N LEU A 575 30.68 6.31 6.24
CA LEU A 575 31.59 7.14 5.46
C LEU A 575 32.73 7.68 6.35
N VAL A 576 32.36 8.26 7.50
CA VAL A 576 33.30 8.74 8.53
C VAL A 576 33.00 7.98 9.81
N GLU A 577 34.02 7.32 10.36
CA GLU A 577 33.91 6.65 11.66
C GLU A 577 34.25 7.64 12.79
N ALA A 578 33.58 7.47 13.93
CA ALA A 578 33.84 8.28 15.12
C ALA A 578 35.25 8.04 15.68
N SER A 579 35.80 9.02 16.41
CA SER A 579 37.13 8.89 17.04
C SER A 579 37.19 7.85 18.17
N ALA A 580 36.04 7.47 18.72
CA ALA A 580 35.82 6.42 19.70
C ALA A 580 34.50 5.68 19.38
N SER A 581 33.98 4.85 20.31
CA SER A 581 32.63 4.30 20.16
C SER A 581 31.63 5.45 19.93
N PRO A 582 30.83 5.42 18.84
CA PRO A 582 30.00 6.55 18.48
C PRO A 582 28.95 6.84 19.56
N GLU A 583 28.86 8.10 19.99
CA GLU A 583 27.79 8.60 20.86
C GLU A 583 26.65 9.19 20.03
N LEU A 584 26.95 9.59 18.78
CA LEU A 584 26.03 10.21 17.84
C LEU A 584 26.24 9.65 16.43
N ILE A 585 25.16 9.47 15.68
CA ILE A 585 25.20 9.11 14.26
C ILE A 585 24.45 10.16 13.43
N LEU A 586 25.14 10.73 12.46
CA LEU A 586 24.54 11.57 11.42
C LEU A 586 24.29 10.71 10.18
N ILE A 587 23.05 10.66 9.70
CA ILE A 587 22.63 9.87 8.54
C ILE A 587 22.17 10.85 7.46
N ALA A 588 22.75 10.79 6.27
CA ALA A 588 22.41 11.73 5.20
C ALA A 588 22.41 11.06 3.82
N THR A 589 21.76 11.71 2.85
CA THR A 589 21.77 11.29 1.44
C THR A 589 22.12 12.47 0.55
N GLY A 590 22.58 12.19 -0.67
CA GLY A 590 22.72 13.21 -1.70
C GLY A 590 23.51 14.44 -1.27
N SER A 591 22.97 15.62 -1.61
CA SER A 591 23.61 16.90 -1.34
C SER A 591 23.78 17.21 0.15
N GLU A 592 23.18 16.47 1.07
CA GLU A 592 23.27 16.77 2.51
C GLU A 592 24.43 16.05 3.22
N VAL A 593 25.07 15.05 2.58
CA VAL A 593 26.16 14.29 3.22
C VAL A 593 27.36 15.16 3.57
N HIS A 594 27.72 16.13 2.72
CA HIS A 594 28.83 17.03 3.02
C HIS A 594 28.56 17.92 4.26
N LEU A 595 27.29 18.25 4.54
CA LEU A 595 26.89 18.96 5.76
C LEU A 595 27.09 18.07 7.00
N ALA A 596 26.75 16.79 6.88
CA ALA A 596 26.96 15.80 7.93
C ALA A 596 28.46 15.62 8.26
N VAL A 597 29.32 15.53 7.23
CA VAL A 597 30.77 15.43 7.40
C VAL A 597 31.33 16.66 8.13
N ALA A 598 31.02 17.87 7.65
CA ALA A 598 31.51 19.10 8.28
C ALA A 598 30.97 19.29 9.72
N ALA A 599 29.75 18.85 10.00
CA ALA A 599 29.20 18.88 11.36
C ALA A 599 29.89 17.87 12.27
N ALA A 600 30.18 16.65 11.79
CA ALA A 600 30.91 15.64 12.54
C ALA A 600 32.33 16.11 12.89
N GLU A 601 33.06 16.74 11.96
CA GLU A 601 34.38 17.32 12.24
C GLU A 601 34.34 18.31 13.42
N ARG A 602 33.30 19.17 13.45
CA ARG A 602 33.13 20.14 14.54
C ARG A 602 32.74 19.47 15.86
N LEU A 603 31.83 18.50 15.83
CA LEU A 603 31.40 17.76 17.03
C LEU A 603 32.56 16.95 17.62
N GLU A 604 33.37 16.31 16.78
CA GLU A 604 34.59 15.61 17.18
C GLU A 604 35.61 16.56 17.81
N ALA A 605 35.82 17.75 17.23
CA ALA A 605 36.69 18.77 17.80
C ALA A 605 36.18 19.32 19.16
N GLU A 606 34.86 19.27 19.39
CA GLU A 606 34.20 19.61 20.66
C GLU A 606 34.18 18.43 21.65
N GLY A 607 34.64 17.23 21.25
CA GLY A 607 34.79 16.06 22.10
C GLY A 607 33.62 15.06 22.07
N THR A 608 32.75 15.13 21.05
CA THR A 608 31.62 14.19 20.86
C THR A 608 31.96 13.17 19.76
N PRO A 609 32.16 11.89 20.08
CA PRO A 609 32.38 10.82 19.10
C PRO A 609 31.20 10.71 18.13
N THR A 610 31.40 11.11 16.87
CA THR A 610 30.33 11.31 15.90
C THR A 610 30.62 10.55 14.60
N ARG A 611 29.74 9.60 14.28
CA ARG A 611 29.79 8.83 13.02
C ARG A 611 28.97 9.50 11.94
N VAL A 612 29.42 9.42 10.69
CA VAL A 612 28.64 9.81 9.50
C VAL A 612 28.33 8.59 8.64
N VAL A 613 27.04 8.37 8.39
CA VAL A 613 26.51 7.35 7.51
C VAL A 613 26.00 8.01 6.23
N SER A 614 26.58 7.61 5.09
CA SER A 614 25.99 7.90 3.78
C SER A 614 24.96 6.82 3.46
N ALA A 615 23.73 7.22 3.14
CA ALA A 615 22.60 6.31 2.91
C ALA A 615 21.98 6.48 1.51
N PRO A 616 22.76 6.30 0.42
CA PRO A 616 22.30 6.59 -0.93
C PRO A 616 21.09 5.77 -1.37
N CYS A 617 20.85 4.56 -0.84
CA CYS A 617 19.65 3.78 -1.16
C CYS A 617 19.13 3.02 0.07
N LEU A 618 18.02 3.50 0.63
CA LEU A 618 17.41 2.91 1.82
C LEU A 618 16.85 1.52 1.55
N GLU A 619 16.34 1.27 0.34
CA GLU A 619 15.76 -0.03 -0.03
C GLU A 619 16.82 -1.13 -0.05
N TRP A 620 18.01 -0.85 -0.59
CA TRP A 620 19.11 -1.81 -0.56
C TRP A 620 19.68 -2.01 0.84
N PHE A 621 19.63 -0.99 1.70
CA PHE A 621 20.05 -1.11 3.09
C PHE A 621 19.11 -2.02 3.89
N GLU A 622 17.80 -1.87 3.68
CA GLU A 622 16.77 -2.73 4.31
C GLU A 622 16.84 -4.20 3.86
N GLN A 623 17.42 -4.46 2.69
CA GLN A 623 17.69 -5.82 2.21
C GLN A 623 18.95 -6.44 2.82
N GLN A 624 19.77 -5.69 3.56
CA GLN A 624 20.94 -6.25 4.22
C GLN A 624 20.56 -7.04 5.46
N ASP A 625 21.41 -8.01 5.81
CA ASP A 625 21.26 -8.75 7.05
C ASP A 625 21.38 -7.83 8.29
N GLU A 626 20.82 -8.31 9.40
CA GLU A 626 20.78 -7.55 10.65
C GLU A 626 22.19 -7.19 11.15
N ASN A 627 23.18 -8.05 10.95
CA ASN A 627 24.55 -7.79 11.40
C ASN A 627 25.17 -6.60 10.65
N TYR A 628 24.96 -6.53 9.34
CA TYR A 628 25.42 -5.40 8.55
C TYR A 628 24.70 -4.12 8.95
N ARG A 629 23.37 -4.17 9.12
CA ARG A 629 22.59 -3.01 9.55
C ARG A 629 23.01 -2.51 10.93
N GLU A 630 23.25 -3.42 11.87
CA GLU A 630 23.79 -3.13 13.20
C GLU A 630 25.20 -2.53 13.14
N SER A 631 26.05 -3.01 12.22
CA SER A 631 27.40 -2.46 12.05
C SER A 631 27.39 -1.00 11.57
N VAL A 632 26.35 -0.59 10.83
CA VAL A 632 26.19 0.78 10.29
C VAL A 632 25.44 1.67 11.28
N LEU A 633 24.32 1.18 11.82
CA LEU A 633 23.43 1.89 12.75
C LEU A 633 23.24 1.09 14.06
N PRO A 634 24.27 1.00 14.93
CA PRO A 634 24.19 0.24 16.18
C PRO A 634 23.00 0.69 17.04
N ARG A 635 22.17 -0.25 17.48
CA ARG A 635 20.95 0.01 18.27
C ARG A 635 21.26 0.72 19.60
N GLU A 636 22.45 0.51 20.15
CA GLU A 636 22.91 1.18 21.37
C GLU A 636 23.08 2.70 21.19
N VAL A 637 23.35 3.17 19.97
CA VAL A 637 23.51 4.59 19.67
C VAL A 637 22.16 5.17 19.26
N THR A 638 21.44 5.70 20.24
CA THR A 638 20.08 6.22 20.06
C THR A 638 20.03 7.70 19.67
N ALA A 639 21.11 8.46 19.90
CA ALA A 639 21.25 9.81 19.36
C ALA A 639 21.57 9.71 17.86
N ARG A 640 20.55 9.95 17.03
CA ARG A 640 20.67 9.89 15.57
C ARG A 640 20.06 11.14 14.95
N VAL A 641 20.69 11.71 13.93
CA VAL A 641 20.12 12.83 13.16
C VAL A 641 20.12 12.46 11.69
N SER A 642 18.94 12.47 11.07
CA SER A 642 18.80 12.36 9.62
C SER A 642 18.81 13.74 8.96
N ILE A 643 19.43 13.85 7.77
CA ILE A 643 19.58 15.10 7.04
C ILE A 643 19.28 14.84 5.56
N GLU A 644 18.14 15.32 5.08
CA GLU A 644 17.74 15.20 3.67
C GLU A 644 16.84 16.39 3.29
N ALA A 645 17.10 17.01 2.13
CA ALA A 645 16.24 18.06 1.58
C ALA A 645 14.95 17.47 0.95
N GLY A 646 14.13 16.86 1.81
CA GLY A 646 12.82 16.25 1.55
C GLY A 646 12.10 15.95 2.88
N LEU A 647 10.94 15.30 2.84
CA LEU A 647 10.15 15.00 4.04
C LEU A 647 10.89 14.09 5.06
N ALA A 648 10.63 14.31 6.34
CA ALA A 648 11.09 13.48 7.47
C ALA A 648 10.45 12.09 7.52
N MET A 649 9.27 11.91 6.90
CA MET A 649 8.45 10.70 6.99
C MET A 649 9.24 9.37 6.87
N PRO A 650 10.07 9.12 5.82
CA PRO A 650 10.81 7.86 5.68
C PRO A 650 11.95 7.69 6.70
N TRP A 651 12.36 8.77 7.37
CA TRP A 651 13.53 8.79 8.25
C TRP A 651 13.24 8.34 9.68
N HIS A 652 12.01 8.49 10.14
CA HIS A 652 11.63 8.13 11.51
C HIS A 652 11.99 6.67 11.86
N LYS A 653 11.92 5.74 10.90
CA LYS A 653 12.34 4.35 11.09
C LYS A 653 13.80 4.20 11.54
N TYR A 654 14.69 5.10 11.13
CA TYR A 654 16.12 5.01 11.42
C TYR A 654 16.55 5.83 12.63
N THR A 655 15.74 6.82 13.02
CA THR A 655 16.08 7.80 14.06
C THR A 655 15.22 7.67 15.33
N ALA A 656 14.02 7.11 15.26
CA ALA A 656 13.12 7.02 16.42
C ALA A 656 13.68 6.11 17.53
N PRO A 657 13.32 6.34 18.82
CA PRO A 657 12.40 7.38 19.30
C PRO A 657 13.08 8.69 19.72
N PHE A 658 14.41 8.74 19.81
CA PHE A 658 15.15 9.89 20.38
C PHE A 658 15.90 10.73 19.35
N GLY A 659 15.95 10.29 18.09
CA GLY A 659 16.64 10.97 17.01
C GLY A 659 15.82 12.07 16.34
N ARG A 660 16.53 12.94 15.63
CA ARG A 660 15.97 14.15 14.99
C ARG A 660 16.09 14.12 13.47
N GLN A 661 15.31 14.96 12.81
CA GLN A 661 15.26 15.08 11.37
C GLN A 661 15.51 16.54 10.99
N ILE A 662 16.47 16.78 10.10
CA ILE A 662 16.62 18.03 9.37
C ILE A 662 16.06 17.76 7.99
N SER A 663 14.82 18.19 7.82
CA SER A 663 13.96 17.89 6.68
C SER A 663 13.28 19.15 6.16
N LEU A 664 12.61 19.03 5.02
CA LEU A 664 11.81 20.09 4.42
C LEU A 664 10.34 19.68 4.43
N GLU A 665 9.55 20.25 5.35
CA GLU A 665 8.13 19.88 5.58
C GLU A 665 7.12 20.80 4.85
N HIS A 666 7.61 21.67 3.98
CA HIS A 666 6.80 22.62 3.22
C HIS A 666 7.39 22.81 1.83
N TYR A 667 6.60 23.33 0.89
CA TYR A 667 7.09 23.70 -0.44
C TYR A 667 8.26 24.69 -0.35
N GLY A 668 9.15 24.65 -1.34
CA GLY A 668 10.30 25.54 -1.39
C GLY A 668 9.97 26.98 -1.83
N ALA A 669 10.95 27.66 -2.42
CA ALA A 669 10.82 29.04 -2.86
C ALA A 669 11.71 29.33 -4.08
N SER A 670 11.38 30.37 -4.85
CA SER A 670 12.21 30.83 -5.97
C SER A 670 13.30 31.78 -5.46
N ALA A 671 14.51 31.25 -5.27
CA ALA A 671 15.71 32.00 -4.89
C ALA A 671 16.97 31.19 -5.25
N PRO A 672 18.19 31.77 -5.18
CA PRO A 672 19.43 31.00 -5.35
C PRO A 672 19.52 29.84 -4.36
N ALA A 673 20.04 28.69 -4.81
CA ALA A 673 20.10 27.45 -4.03
C ALA A 673 20.78 27.61 -2.65
N GLU A 674 21.90 28.34 -2.60
CA GLU A 674 22.63 28.61 -1.35
C GLU A 674 21.76 29.37 -0.34
N GLU A 675 20.95 30.32 -0.80
CA GLU A 675 20.01 31.06 0.06
C GLU A 675 18.89 30.16 0.57
N LEU A 676 18.36 29.27 -0.28
CA LEU A 676 17.29 28.34 0.11
C LEU A 676 17.76 27.36 1.19
N PHE A 677 18.91 26.70 0.99
CA PHE A 677 19.48 25.79 1.98
C PHE A 677 19.74 26.52 3.31
N ALA A 678 20.29 27.75 3.26
CA ALA A 678 20.53 28.54 4.47
C ALA A 678 19.23 28.91 5.22
N ARG A 679 18.19 29.36 4.49
CA ARG A 679 16.91 29.77 5.08
C ARG A 679 16.12 28.61 5.67
N PHE A 680 16.19 27.43 5.04
CA PHE A 680 15.45 26.25 5.46
C PHE A 680 16.24 25.34 6.41
N GLY A 681 17.36 25.83 6.95
CA GLY A 681 18.07 25.16 8.03
C GLY A 681 18.98 24.02 7.60
N PHE A 682 19.32 23.91 6.32
CA PHE A 682 20.33 22.97 5.82
C PHE A 682 21.71 23.62 5.90
N THR A 683 22.17 23.82 7.14
CA THR A 683 23.48 24.42 7.45
C THR A 683 24.22 23.58 8.48
N VAL A 684 25.55 23.64 8.46
CA VAL A 684 26.38 22.94 9.45
C VAL A 684 26.02 23.36 10.88
N ASP A 685 25.75 24.65 11.11
CA ASP A 685 25.33 25.15 12.42
C ASP A 685 24.04 24.52 12.92
N ASN A 686 23.03 24.36 12.05
CA ASN A 686 21.77 23.72 12.43
C ASN A 686 21.95 22.21 12.65
N VAL A 687 22.77 21.54 11.84
CA VAL A 687 23.12 20.13 12.05
C VAL A 687 23.75 19.91 13.42
N VAL A 688 24.74 20.73 13.79
CA VAL A 688 25.37 20.68 15.12
C VAL A 688 24.37 20.98 16.24
N ALA A 689 23.44 21.93 16.03
CA ALA A 689 22.42 22.27 17.01
C ALA A 689 21.44 21.10 17.26
N GLU A 690 20.90 20.49 16.21
CA GLU A 690 19.99 19.35 16.35
C GLU A 690 20.70 18.08 16.85
N ALA A 691 21.98 17.89 16.49
CA ALA A 691 22.82 16.84 17.05
C ALA A 691 22.97 16.94 18.57
N LYS A 692 23.24 18.15 19.09
CA LYS A 692 23.31 18.39 20.54
C LYS A 692 21.98 18.13 21.24
N LYS A 693 20.86 18.54 20.64
CA LYS A 693 19.52 18.25 21.17
C LYS A 693 19.23 16.74 21.16
N ALA A 694 19.64 16.02 20.12
CA ALA A 694 19.49 14.56 20.06
C ALA A 694 20.29 13.87 21.17
N LEU A 695 21.50 14.34 21.47
CA LEU A 695 22.32 13.85 22.59
C LEU A 695 21.71 14.15 23.96
N GLU A 696 21.12 15.33 24.15
CA GLU A 696 20.42 15.70 25.39
C GLU A 696 19.18 14.82 25.65
N GLN A 697 18.50 14.40 24.59
CA GLN A 697 17.29 13.57 24.65
C GLN A 697 17.58 12.07 24.69
N ALA A 698 18.73 11.64 24.19
CA ALA A 698 19.14 10.25 24.22
C ALA A 698 19.49 9.82 25.66
N PRO A 699 18.94 8.70 26.15
CA PRO A 699 19.36 8.16 27.44
C PRO A 699 20.84 7.79 27.41
N ALA A 700 21.57 8.07 28.50
CA ALA A 700 23.00 7.71 28.60
C ALA A 700 23.20 6.21 28.28
N ALA A 701 24.23 5.89 27.49
CA ALA A 701 24.48 4.57 26.86
C ALA A 701 24.35 3.33 27.78
N ASN A 702 24.42 3.50 29.11
CA ASN A 702 24.26 2.43 30.11
C ASN A 702 22.84 2.32 30.73
N LYS A 703 21.81 2.95 30.16
CA LYS A 703 20.42 2.92 30.67
C LYS A 703 19.37 2.63 29.60
N VAL A 704 19.64 1.68 28.71
CA VAL A 704 18.59 1.09 27.86
C VAL A 704 18.27 -0.33 28.36
N PRO A 705 17.25 -0.54 29.21
CA PRO A 705 16.75 -1.88 29.46
C PRO A 705 15.98 -2.35 28.23
N GLY A 706 16.43 -3.43 27.58
CA GLY A 706 15.53 -4.29 26.80
C GLY A 706 15.72 -4.36 25.28
N TRP A 707 16.87 -3.98 24.72
CA TRP A 707 17.20 -4.30 23.32
C TRP A 707 18.50 -5.12 23.25
N GLY A 708 18.45 -6.33 23.82
CA GLY A 708 19.55 -7.30 23.76
C GLY A 708 19.24 -8.44 22.80
N ASN A 709 20.18 -8.70 21.89
CA ASN A 709 20.29 -9.90 21.07
C ASN A 709 19.98 -11.19 21.87
N THR A 710 19.02 -11.99 21.39
CA THR A 710 18.95 -13.41 21.72
C THR A 710 19.86 -14.20 20.77
N ALA A 711 21.17 -14.04 20.94
CA ALA A 711 22.14 -14.97 20.38
C ALA A 711 23.42 -14.87 21.23
N ASP A 712 23.93 -16.02 21.62
CA ASP A 712 25.21 -16.25 22.31
C ASP A 712 25.27 -15.93 23.81
N ASN A 713 24.89 -16.94 24.61
CA ASN A 713 25.81 -17.50 25.62
C ASN A 713 25.29 -18.85 26.10
N LYS A 714 25.73 -19.91 25.42
CA LYS A 714 25.99 -21.20 26.07
C LYS A 714 27.40 -21.14 26.64
N ASP A 715 27.56 -21.73 27.82
CA ASP A 715 28.82 -21.97 28.54
C ASP A 715 29.36 -20.77 29.33
N ASP A 716 28.91 -20.61 30.57
CA ASP A 716 29.81 -20.90 31.70
C ASP A 716 29.05 -21.04 33.03
N ALA A 717 29.40 -22.08 33.79
CA ALA A 717 28.84 -22.38 35.08
C ALA A 717 29.92 -22.27 36.15
N SER A 718 29.85 -21.26 37.03
CA SER A 718 30.32 -21.37 38.43
C SER A 718 30.01 -20.13 39.28
N VAL A 719 29.18 -20.33 40.29
CA VAL A 719 29.33 -19.90 41.71
C VAL A 719 30.00 -18.55 42.01
N SER A 720 29.24 -17.60 42.57
CA SER A 720 29.32 -17.26 44.00
C SER A 720 28.24 -16.28 44.44
N ALA A 721 27.59 -16.62 45.55
CA ALA A 721 26.78 -15.71 46.34
C ALA A 721 27.64 -14.54 46.86
N ASP A 722 27.12 -13.32 46.73
CA ASP A 722 27.19 -12.26 47.75
C ASP A 722 26.66 -10.95 47.17
N ALA A 723 25.44 -10.57 47.55
CA ALA A 723 25.02 -9.18 47.74
C ALA A 723 23.57 -9.13 48.24
N ALA A 724 23.36 -9.62 49.47
CA ALA A 724 22.25 -9.16 50.27
C ALA A 724 22.54 -7.73 50.73
N SER A 725 22.02 -6.72 50.03
CA SER A 725 21.51 -5.46 50.59
C SER A 725 21.23 -4.49 49.45
N ILE A 726 19.96 -4.13 49.26
CA ILE A 726 19.44 -2.75 49.25
C ILE A 726 17.92 -2.90 49.11
N THR A 727 17.26 -2.76 50.24
CA THR A 727 15.83 -2.59 50.37
C THR A 727 15.38 -1.25 49.80
N ALA A 728 14.32 -1.29 49.00
CA ALA A 728 13.21 -0.36 48.94
C ALA A 728 13.49 1.16 49.02
N SER A 729 13.22 1.84 47.91
CA SER A 729 12.41 3.06 47.94
C SER A 729 11.57 3.14 46.65
N ALA A 730 10.35 2.62 46.73
CA ALA A 730 9.29 2.97 45.78
C ALA A 730 8.93 4.44 45.99
N SER A 731 9.09 5.28 44.97
CA SER A 731 8.58 6.66 44.94
C SER A 731 7.44 6.77 43.93
N SER A 732 6.23 6.54 44.47
CA SER A 732 4.93 7.16 44.18
C SER A 732 4.82 8.24 43.08
N VAL A 733 4.67 7.83 41.82
CA VAL A 733 4.00 8.65 40.79
C VAL A 733 3.00 7.75 40.09
N THR A 734 1.70 8.07 40.15
CA THR A 734 0.67 7.30 39.44
C THR A 734 0.70 7.66 37.94
N PRO A 735 0.38 6.72 37.02
CA PRO A 735 0.58 6.90 35.56
C PRO A 735 -0.09 8.13 34.93
N ALA A 736 -1.17 8.64 35.53
CA ALA A 736 -1.88 9.84 35.06
C ALA A 736 -1.13 11.17 35.31
N GLN A 737 -0.07 11.18 36.12
CA GLN A 737 0.66 12.40 36.50
C GLN A 737 1.79 12.79 35.52
N ALA A 738 1.97 12.07 34.42
CA ALA A 738 3.06 12.26 33.45
C ALA A 738 2.74 13.22 32.30
N ILE A 739 2.02 14.33 32.56
CA ILE A 739 1.76 15.38 31.56
C ILE A 739 2.43 16.67 32.01
N ASP A 740 3.45 17.08 31.25
CA ASP A 740 4.07 18.40 31.35
C ASP A 740 3.38 19.31 30.33
N SER A 741 2.56 20.25 30.77
CA SER A 741 2.15 21.36 29.90
C SER A 741 1.65 22.55 30.71
N ALA A 742 2.31 23.68 30.49
CA ALA A 742 1.90 25.00 30.97
C ALA A 742 0.62 25.55 30.30
N ASP A 743 -0.09 24.73 29.49
CA ASP A 743 -1.28 25.11 28.71
C ASP A 743 -2.43 24.07 28.73
N ALA A 744 -2.44 23.09 29.64
CA ALA A 744 -3.58 22.16 29.77
C ALA A 744 -4.79 22.82 30.46
N ASP A 745 -5.99 22.53 29.95
CA ASP A 745 -7.28 22.95 30.54
C ASP A 745 -7.43 22.38 31.96
N THR A 746 -7.76 23.21 32.95
CA THR A 746 -7.52 22.91 34.38
C THR A 746 -8.28 21.69 34.89
N ALA A 747 -9.52 21.44 34.43
CA ALA A 747 -10.37 20.37 34.97
C ALA A 747 -9.90 18.95 34.60
N LEU A 748 -9.50 18.70 33.34
CA LEU A 748 -9.02 17.37 32.93
C LEU A 748 -7.61 17.10 33.47
N ALA A 749 -6.78 18.14 33.62
CA ALA A 749 -5.50 18.05 34.30
C ALA A 749 -5.68 17.73 35.80
N GLU A 750 -6.65 18.35 36.48
CA GLU A 750 -7.00 18.03 37.87
C GLU A 750 -7.51 16.58 38.01
N LEU A 751 -8.32 16.09 37.07
CA LEU A 751 -8.79 14.71 37.06
C LEU A 751 -7.63 13.71 36.92
N ALA A 752 -6.70 13.99 36.00
CA ALA A 752 -5.46 13.22 35.84
C ALA A 752 -4.57 13.28 37.09
N ALA A 753 -4.47 14.44 37.74
CA ALA A 753 -3.68 14.63 38.96
C ALA A 753 -4.20 13.78 40.14
N VAL A 754 -5.51 13.56 40.21
CA VAL A 754 -6.17 12.68 41.19
C VAL A 754 -5.97 11.19 40.84
N GLY A 755 -5.46 10.87 39.64
CA GLY A 755 -5.15 9.51 39.21
C GLY A 755 -6.23 8.84 38.37
N THR A 756 -7.17 9.62 37.82
CA THR A 756 -8.21 9.14 36.89
C THR A 756 -7.79 9.41 35.45
N ALA A 757 -7.71 8.36 34.62
CA ALA A 757 -7.41 8.52 33.19
C ALA A 757 -8.67 8.80 32.37
N THR A 758 -8.62 9.82 31.52
CA THR A 758 -9.70 10.18 30.60
C THR A 758 -9.61 9.36 29.33
N TRP A 759 -10.64 8.57 29.04
CA TRP A 759 -10.78 7.83 27.78
C TRP A 759 -11.93 8.39 26.96
N LEU A 760 -11.77 8.47 25.64
CA LEU A 760 -12.85 8.88 24.73
C LEU A 760 -13.79 7.69 24.46
N ASP A 761 -15.10 7.94 24.51
CA ASP A 761 -16.18 6.98 24.21
C ASP A 761 -16.86 7.30 22.87
N ASP A 762 -16.06 7.63 21.84
CA ASP A 762 -16.54 8.05 20.53
C ASP A 762 -15.45 7.97 19.44
N LEU A 763 -15.04 6.75 19.06
CA LEU A 763 -14.08 6.56 17.96
C LEU A 763 -14.79 6.60 16.60
N SER A 764 -14.29 7.42 15.69
CA SER A 764 -14.69 7.41 14.28
C SER A 764 -13.50 7.65 13.36
N ARG A 765 -13.59 7.16 12.13
CA ARG A 765 -12.62 7.44 11.07
C ARG A 765 -12.43 8.93 10.81
N GLU A 766 -13.50 9.71 10.87
CA GLU A 766 -13.41 11.17 10.72
C GLU A 766 -12.49 11.78 11.78
N ARG A 767 -12.60 11.37 13.05
CA ARG A 767 -11.72 11.87 14.13
C ARG A 767 -10.26 11.43 13.97
N ILE A 768 -10.04 10.22 13.43
CA ILE A 768 -8.69 9.71 13.13
C ILE A 768 -8.06 10.53 12.00
N VAL A 769 -8.77 10.65 10.87
CA VAL A 769 -8.24 11.23 9.62
C VAL A 769 -8.13 12.75 9.71
N SER A 770 -9.05 13.44 10.38
CA SER A 770 -8.99 14.89 10.59
C SER A 770 -7.88 15.33 11.54
N GLY A 771 -7.29 14.40 12.30
CA GLY A 771 -6.34 14.70 13.37
C GLY A 771 -6.98 15.11 14.70
N ASN A 772 -8.32 15.14 14.80
CA ASN A 772 -9.03 15.50 16.03
C ASN A 772 -8.65 14.61 17.23
N LEU A 773 -8.49 13.30 17.03
CA LEU A 773 -8.07 12.40 18.12
C LEU A 773 -6.68 12.78 18.66
N LYS A 774 -5.76 13.13 17.77
CA LYS A 774 -4.41 13.58 18.14
C LYS A 774 -4.47 14.90 18.91
N GLU A 775 -5.26 15.85 18.45
CA GLU A 775 -5.48 17.13 19.14
C GLU A 775 -6.04 16.92 20.55
N LEU A 776 -7.03 16.03 20.74
CA LEU A 776 -7.58 15.73 22.05
C LEU A 776 -6.56 15.09 23.01
N ILE A 777 -5.65 14.27 22.49
CA ILE A 777 -4.54 13.70 23.28
C ILE A 777 -3.56 14.78 23.72
N GLU A 778 -3.25 15.72 22.82
CA GLU A 778 -2.24 16.77 23.04
C GLU A 778 -2.78 17.91 23.90
N THR A 779 -4.05 18.28 23.73
CA THR A 779 -4.62 19.50 24.33
C THR A 779 -5.58 19.23 25.47
N LYS A 780 -6.19 18.03 25.53
CA LYS A 780 -7.26 17.69 26.49
C LYS A 780 -6.94 16.45 27.34
N SER A 781 -5.69 16.00 27.38
CA SER A 781 -5.26 14.87 28.23
C SER A 781 -6.08 13.60 28.03
N VAL A 782 -6.53 13.34 26.80
CA VAL A 782 -7.14 12.05 26.46
C VAL A 782 -6.04 10.98 26.43
N LEU A 783 -6.21 9.94 27.23
CA LEU A 783 -5.20 8.91 27.49
C LEU A 783 -5.59 7.53 26.94
N GLY A 784 -6.77 7.38 26.36
CA GLY A 784 -7.22 6.13 25.76
C GLY A 784 -8.54 6.30 25.03
N VAL A 785 -8.97 5.25 24.36
CA VAL A 785 -10.22 5.21 23.61
C VAL A 785 -10.92 3.88 23.85
N THR A 786 -12.23 3.91 23.98
CA THR A 786 -13.05 2.69 23.96
C THR A 786 -13.96 2.67 22.74
N THR A 787 -14.29 1.46 22.29
CA THR A 787 -15.31 1.26 21.24
C THR A 787 -16.39 0.29 21.73
N ASN A 788 -17.54 0.30 21.04
CA ASN A 788 -18.66 -0.61 21.24
C ASN A 788 -19.52 -0.66 19.96
N PRO A 789 -20.44 -1.65 19.81
CA PRO A 789 -21.31 -1.75 18.65
C PRO A 789 -22.06 -0.47 18.29
N SER A 790 -22.53 0.30 19.28
CA SER A 790 -23.28 1.54 19.05
C SER A 790 -22.38 2.67 18.53
N ILE A 791 -21.12 2.75 18.98
CA ILE A 791 -20.13 3.72 18.48
C ILE A 791 -19.83 3.43 17.01
N PHE A 792 -19.52 2.18 16.66
CA PHE A 792 -19.27 1.84 15.27
C PHE A 792 -20.54 1.89 14.42
N SER A 793 -21.72 1.57 14.96
CA SER A 793 -23.00 1.81 14.28
C SER A 793 -23.16 3.29 13.94
N ALA A 794 -22.92 4.20 14.89
CA ALA A 794 -23.01 5.62 14.65
C ALA A 794 -21.95 6.13 13.65
N ALA A 795 -20.70 5.67 13.79
CA ALA A 795 -19.59 6.10 12.95
C ALA A 795 -19.69 5.55 11.52
N MET A 796 -20.03 4.26 11.37
CA MET A 796 -20.07 3.57 10.08
C MET A 796 -21.43 3.66 9.38
N SER A 797 -22.48 4.22 10.01
CA SER A 797 -23.78 4.42 9.34
C SER A 797 -24.02 5.86 8.89
N LYS A 798 -23.13 6.80 9.25
CA LYS A 798 -23.26 8.22 8.95
C LYS A 798 -22.04 8.74 8.19
N GLY A 799 -22.28 9.63 7.22
CA GLY A 799 -21.21 10.25 6.43
C GLY A 799 -20.56 9.33 5.40
N ASP A 800 -19.60 9.90 4.69
CA ASP A 800 -18.91 9.32 3.52
C ASP A 800 -17.51 8.79 3.85
N SER A 801 -17.02 8.99 5.07
CA SER A 801 -15.65 8.62 5.48
C SER A 801 -15.33 7.12 5.33
N TYR A 802 -16.34 6.26 5.28
CA TYR A 802 -16.20 4.82 5.08
C TYR A 802 -16.55 4.36 3.66
N ASP A 803 -17.10 5.22 2.80
CA ASP A 803 -17.65 4.81 1.49
C ASP A 803 -16.59 4.16 0.60
N ALA A 804 -15.40 4.75 0.48
CA ALA A 804 -14.34 4.21 -0.36
C ALA A 804 -13.89 2.81 0.08
N ASP A 805 -13.83 2.58 1.39
CA ASP A 805 -13.41 1.30 1.94
C ASP A 805 -14.54 0.27 1.91
N ILE A 806 -15.79 0.68 2.15
CA ILE A 806 -16.97 -0.17 1.98
C ILE A 806 -17.11 -0.59 0.52
N ALA A 807 -16.94 0.34 -0.43
CA ALA A 807 -16.94 0.04 -1.86
C ALA A 807 -15.82 -0.95 -2.23
N ARG A 808 -14.61 -0.79 -1.67
CA ARG A 808 -13.51 -1.75 -1.84
C ARG A 808 -13.86 -3.12 -1.25
N LEU A 809 -14.46 -3.17 -0.06
CA LEU A 809 -14.87 -4.41 0.59
C LEU A 809 -16.01 -5.10 -0.17
N ALA A 810 -16.95 -4.34 -0.75
CA ALA A 810 -18.03 -4.86 -1.58
C ALA A 810 -17.52 -5.64 -2.80
N THR A 811 -16.34 -5.29 -3.34
CA THR A 811 -15.72 -6.05 -4.44
C THR A 811 -15.18 -7.45 -4.04
N ARG A 812 -15.16 -7.79 -2.74
CA ARG A 812 -14.50 -8.98 -2.18
C ARG A 812 -15.46 -10.09 -1.71
N ASP A 813 -16.75 -10.01 -2.03
CA ASP A 813 -17.81 -10.96 -1.62
C ASP A 813 -17.76 -11.30 -0.11
N ILE A 814 -17.56 -10.27 0.70
CA ILE A 814 -17.36 -10.36 2.16
C ILE A 814 -18.71 -10.19 2.87
N SER A 815 -18.95 -10.91 3.96
CA SER A 815 -20.18 -10.72 4.74
C SER A 815 -20.18 -9.37 5.46
N ALA A 816 -21.36 -8.85 5.81
CA ALA A 816 -21.47 -7.63 6.60
C ALA A 816 -20.71 -7.72 7.93
N ASP A 817 -20.74 -8.88 8.60
CA ASP A 817 -19.95 -9.15 9.81
C ASP A 817 -18.45 -8.98 9.58
N GLN A 818 -17.95 -9.59 8.50
CA GLN A 818 -16.54 -9.52 8.16
C GLN A 818 -16.15 -8.09 7.76
N ALA A 819 -17.00 -7.37 7.00
CA ALA A 819 -16.74 -5.98 6.61
C ALA A 819 -16.70 -5.03 7.82
N VAL A 820 -17.64 -5.15 8.75
CA VAL A 820 -17.64 -4.37 10.01
C VAL A 820 -16.34 -4.58 10.76
N TYR A 821 -15.89 -5.83 10.91
CA TYR A 821 -14.63 -6.10 11.60
C TYR A 821 -13.40 -5.62 10.83
N GLU A 822 -13.34 -5.73 9.51
CA GLU A 822 -12.24 -5.17 8.72
C GLU A 822 -12.12 -3.65 8.93
N LEU A 823 -13.23 -2.93 8.91
CA LEU A 823 -13.25 -1.48 9.13
C LEU A 823 -12.90 -1.12 10.58
N ALA A 824 -13.50 -1.82 11.55
CA ALA A 824 -13.26 -1.59 12.98
C ALA A 824 -11.80 -1.89 13.36
N ILE A 825 -11.22 -2.98 12.85
CA ILE A 825 -9.81 -3.33 13.07
C ILE A 825 -8.91 -2.25 12.50
N SER A 826 -9.17 -1.78 11.27
CA SER A 826 -8.38 -0.70 10.67
C SER A 826 -8.44 0.58 11.49
N ASP A 827 -9.62 0.99 11.98
CA ASP A 827 -9.75 2.20 12.78
C ASP A 827 -9.08 2.04 14.16
N VAL A 828 -9.20 0.87 14.78
CA VAL A 828 -8.54 0.56 16.06
C VAL A 828 -7.02 0.52 15.89
N GLN A 829 -6.48 -0.02 14.80
CA GLN A 829 -5.05 0.02 14.49
C GLN A 829 -4.54 1.46 14.39
N ASN A 830 -5.25 2.30 13.63
CA ASN A 830 -4.89 3.71 13.46
C ASN A 830 -4.99 4.47 14.79
N ALA A 831 -6.02 4.22 15.59
CA ALA A 831 -6.15 4.83 16.91
C ALA A 831 -5.04 4.36 17.88
N CYS A 832 -4.68 3.08 17.85
CA CYS A 832 -3.54 2.53 18.59
C CYS A 832 -2.23 3.22 18.19
N ASP A 833 -2.02 3.44 16.89
CA ASP A 833 -0.82 4.09 16.36
C ASP A 833 -0.74 5.56 16.80
N ILE A 834 -1.88 6.27 16.82
CA ILE A 834 -1.97 7.65 17.34
C ILE A 834 -1.69 7.68 18.86
N LEU A 835 -2.25 6.75 19.63
CA LEU A 835 -2.06 6.64 21.08
C LEU A 835 -0.73 6.00 21.50
N SER A 836 0.09 5.57 20.54
CA SER A 836 1.38 4.90 20.82
C SER A 836 2.32 5.78 21.64
N SER A 837 2.29 7.10 21.45
CA SER A 837 3.06 8.06 22.24
C SER A 837 2.64 8.08 23.71
N VAL A 838 1.33 7.99 23.98
CA VAL A 838 0.77 7.87 25.32
C VAL A 838 1.14 6.54 25.95
N TYR A 839 1.05 5.47 25.17
CA TYR A 839 1.38 4.13 25.60
C TYR A 839 2.85 4.03 26.03
N GLN A 840 3.76 4.56 25.23
CA GLN A 840 5.19 4.55 25.53
C GLN A 840 5.51 5.42 26.76
N ARG A 841 5.00 6.66 26.84
CA ARG A 841 5.32 7.58 27.94
C ARG A 841 4.77 7.13 29.29
N THR A 842 3.70 6.33 29.30
CA THR A 842 3.09 5.80 30.53
C THR A 842 3.56 4.38 30.88
N GLY A 843 4.56 3.84 30.16
CA GLY A 843 5.04 2.47 30.38
C GLY A 843 3.98 1.41 30.12
N GLY A 844 3.03 1.71 29.23
CA GLY A 844 1.93 0.83 28.83
C GLY A 844 0.66 0.92 29.69
N ALA A 845 0.69 1.71 30.77
CA ALA A 845 -0.43 1.84 31.71
C ALA A 845 -1.65 2.55 31.09
N ASP A 846 -1.41 3.51 30.19
CA ASP A 846 -2.41 4.20 29.38
C ASP A 846 -2.04 4.11 27.88
N GLY A 847 -2.66 4.92 27.03
CA GLY A 847 -2.50 4.87 25.57
C GLY A 847 -3.21 3.68 24.92
N ARG A 848 -4.30 3.23 25.52
CA ARG A 848 -4.99 1.98 25.16
C ARG A 848 -6.20 2.24 24.27
N VAL A 849 -6.47 1.30 23.36
CA VAL A 849 -7.69 1.28 22.53
C VAL A 849 -8.39 -0.07 22.67
N SER A 850 -9.69 -0.08 22.93
CA SER A 850 -10.47 -1.33 23.03
C SER A 850 -11.26 -1.66 21.77
N ILE A 851 -11.40 -2.95 21.47
CA ILE A 851 -12.29 -3.51 20.42
C ILE A 851 -13.13 -4.65 21.00
N GLU A 852 -14.43 -4.68 20.69
CA GLU A 852 -15.40 -5.62 21.29
C GLU A 852 -15.58 -6.89 20.47
N VAL A 853 -15.65 -8.03 21.18
CA VAL A 853 -16.14 -9.30 20.62
C VAL A 853 -17.61 -9.16 20.23
N ASP A 854 -18.10 -10.04 19.38
CA ASP A 854 -19.48 -10.04 18.92
C ASP A 854 -20.41 -10.28 20.12
N PRO A 855 -21.35 -9.37 20.42
CA PRO A 855 -22.22 -9.52 21.58
C PRO A 855 -23.12 -10.77 21.49
N ARG A 856 -23.38 -11.30 20.28
CA ARG A 856 -24.22 -12.49 20.05
C ARG A 856 -23.55 -13.78 20.52
N ILE A 857 -22.23 -13.79 20.69
CA ILE A 857 -21.48 -14.95 21.21
C ILE A 857 -21.17 -14.87 22.70
N SER A 858 -21.66 -13.83 23.40
CA SER A 858 -21.37 -13.57 24.82
C SER A 858 -21.82 -14.66 25.81
N ALA A 859 -22.68 -15.59 25.36
CA ALA A 859 -23.11 -16.77 26.11
C ALA A 859 -22.33 -18.05 25.72
N ASP A 860 -21.21 -17.93 25.00
CA ASP A 860 -20.38 -19.04 24.52
C ASP A 860 -18.90 -18.74 24.78
N THR A 861 -18.34 -19.39 25.81
CA THR A 861 -16.96 -19.21 26.27
C THR A 861 -15.94 -19.46 25.15
N ASP A 862 -16.07 -20.58 24.43
CA ASP A 862 -15.09 -21.01 23.44
C ASP A 862 -15.08 -20.09 22.24
N LYS A 863 -16.28 -19.69 21.75
CA LYS A 863 -16.37 -18.73 20.65
C LYS A 863 -15.85 -17.35 21.05
N THR A 864 -16.18 -16.90 22.26
CA THR A 864 -15.71 -15.60 22.78
C THR A 864 -14.19 -15.56 22.83
N LEU A 865 -13.56 -16.60 23.39
CA LEU A 865 -12.10 -16.71 23.44
C LEU A 865 -11.48 -16.82 22.05
N GLN A 866 -12.08 -17.61 21.16
CA GLN A 866 -11.57 -17.77 19.79
C GLN A 866 -11.60 -16.45 19.02
N GLN A 867 -12.67 -15.66 19.15
CA GLN A 867 -12.73 -14.35 18.53
C GLN A 867 -11.79 -13.36 19.21
N ALA A 868 -11.60 -13.43 20.53
CA ALA A 868 -10.63 -12.59 21.22
C ALA A 868 -9.20 -12.82 20.70
N ARG A 869 -8.81 -14.08 20.46
CA ARG A 869 -7.53 -14.42 19.81
C ARG A 869 -7.43 -13.88 18.39
N ASP A 870 -8.50 -14.00 17.61
CA ASP A 870 -8.55 -13.49 16.23
C ASP A 870 -8.37 -11.97 16.20
N LEU A 871 -9.14 -11.24 17.00
CA LEU A 871 -9.06 -9.78 17.09
C LEU A 871 -7.68 -9.32 17.60
N TRP A 872 -7.14 -9.97 18.62
CA TRP A 872 -5.79 -9.67 19.13
C TRP A 872 -4.73 -9.81 18.04
N LYS A 873 -4.78 -10.93 17.30
CA LYS A 873 -3.86 -11.21 16.20
C LYS A 873 -4.03 -10.27 15.02
N ARG A 874 -5.26 -9.89 14.67
CA ARG A 874 -5.54 -9.05 13.49
C ARG A 874 -5.30 -7.57 13.76
N VAL A 875 -5.57 -7.10 14.98
CA VAL A 875 -5.22 -5.73 15.38
C VAL A 875 -3.69 -5.59 15.45
N ASP A 876 -2.98 -6.57 16.02
CA ASP A 876 -1.51 -6.61 16.04
C ASP A 876 -0.88 -5.31 16.56
N ARG A 877 -1.38 -4.83 17.71
CA ARG A 877 -0.86 -3.66 18.43
C ARG A 877 -0.82 -3.94 19.93
N ASN A 878 0.34 -3.72 20.54
CA ASN A 878 0.56 -4.02 21.97
C ASN A 878 -0.30 -3.19 22.92
N ASN A 879 -0.84 -2.05 22.45
CA ASN A 879 -1.72 -1.17 23.19
C ASN A 879 -3.21 -1.40 22.92
N ALA A 880 -3.58 -2.45 22.18
CA ALA A 880 -4.95 -2.88 22.05
C ALA A 880 -5.46 -3.54 23.35
N MET A 881 -6.78 -3.58 23.52
CA MET A 881 -7.49 -4.39 24.52
C MET A 881 -8.69 -5.06 23.89
N ILE A 882 -8.87 -6.35 24.13
CA ILE A 882 -10.08 -7.04 23.68
C ILE A 882 -11.16 -6.90 24.74
N LYS A 883 -12.33 -6.43 24.32
CA LYS A 883 -13.43 -6.18 25.23
C LYS A 883 -14.36 -7.38 25.29
N ILE A 884 -14.50 -7.94 26.49
CA ILE A 884 -15.25 -9.18 26.76
C ILE A 884 -16.30 -8.93 27.85
N PRO A 885 -17.59 -9.24 27.61
CA PRO A 885 -18.64 -9.12 28.62
C PRO A 885 -18.41 -10.02 29.85
N ALA A 886 -18.71 -9.50 31.05
CA ALA A 886 -18.66 -10.23 32.31
C ALA A 886 -19.88 -11.17 32.51
N THR A 887 -20.31 -11.86 31.46
CA THR A 887 -21.32 -12.93 31.60
C THR A 887 -20.71 -14.12 32.34
N PRO A 888 -21.53 -15.02 32.93
CA PRO A 888 -21.01 -16.26 33.50
C PRO A 888 -20.10 -17.03 32.55
N GLU A 889 -20.42 -17.03 31.26
CA GLU A 889 -19.64 -17.67 30.19
C GLU A 889 -18.44 -16.83 29.72
N GLY A 890 -18.48 -15.50 29.89
CA GLY A 890 -17.40 -14.58 29.56
C GLY A 890 -16.26 -14.59 30.59
N LEU A 891 -16.56 -14.85 31.86
CA LEU A 891 -15.55 -14.96 32.93
C LEU A 891 -14.43 -15.97 32.62
N PRO A 892 -14.71 -17.24 32.26
CA PRO A 892 -13.64 -18.18 31.89
C PRO A 892 -12.91 -17.77 30.60
N ALA A 893 -13.56 -17.09 29.65
CA ALA A 893 -12.91 -16.56 28.45
C ALA A 893 -11.92 -15.42 28.80
N ILE A 894 -12.28 -14.56 29.77
CA ILE A 894 -11.40 -13.51 30.30
C ILE A 894 -10.15 -14.13 30.95
N THR A 895 -10.33 -15.13 31.82
CA THR A 895 -9.22 -15.86 32.47
C THR A 895 -8.27 -16.43 31.41
N ALA A 896 -8.80 -17.14 30.41
CA ALA A 896 -8.01 -17.77 29.36
C ALA A 896 -7.29 -16.76 28.45
N ALA A 897 -7.95 -15.66 28.07
CA ALA A 897 -7.33 -14.61 27.25
C ALA A 897 -6.14 -13.96 27.99
N LEU A 898 -6.31 -13.63 29.28
CA LEU A 898 -5.23 -13.09 30.10
C LEU A 898 -4.07 -14.09 30.26
N ALA A 899 -4.38 -15.38 30.44
CA ALA A 899 -3.39 -16.45 30.53
C ALA A 899 -2.54 -16.62 29.24
N GLU A 900 -3.06 -16.15 28.10
CA GLU A 900 -2.39 -16.13 26.79
C GLU A 900 -1.67 -14.80 26.50
N GLY A 901 -1.71 -13.84 27.42
CA GLY A 901 -1.06 -12.53 27.28
C GLY A 901 -1.91 -11.49 26.57
N ILE A 902 -3.19 -11.76 26.33
CA ILE A 902 -4.12 -10.81 25.71
C ILE A 902 -4.61 -9.83 26.78
N SER A 903 -4.47 -8.53 26.53
CA SER A 903 -5.01 -7.50 27.43
C SER A 903 -6.52 -7.36 27.25
N VAL A 904 -7.28 -7.26 28.35
CA VAL A 904 -8.75 -7.38 28.34
C VAL A 904 -9.44 -6.18 28.99
N ASN A 905 -10.40 -5.58 28.28
CA ASN A 905 -11.39 -4.66 28.85
C ASN A 905 -12.66 -5.46 29.21
N VAL A 906 -12.90 -5.68 30.50
CA VAL A 906 -14.10 -6.42 30.94
C VAL A 906 -15.31 -5.47 30.96
N THR A 907 -16.42 -5.85 30.34
CA THR A 907 -17.61 -4.97 30.18
C THR A 907 -18.89 -5.56 30.81
N LEU A 908 -19.97 -4.79 30.81
CA LEU A 908 -21.29 -5.14 31.38
C LEU A 908 -21.28 -5.49 32.87
N ILE A 909 -20.50 -4.74 33.67
CA ILE A 909 -20.51 -4.89 35.14
C ILE A 909 -21.52 -3.93 35.75
N PHE A 910 -22.50 -4.46 36.49
CA PHE A 910 -23.54 -3.69 37.17
C PHE A 910 -23.54 -3.86 38.69
N SER A 911 -22.96 -4.95 39.21
CA SER A 911 -22.99 -5.29 40.64
C SER A 911 -21.58 -5.51 41.20
N VAL A 912 -21.45 -5.32 42.52
CA VAL A 912 -20.20 -5.57 43.25
C VAL A 912 -19.92 -7.08 43.32
N GLU A 913 -20.97 -7.90 43.36
CA GLU A 913 -20.91 -9.35 43.30
C GLU A 913 -20.28 -9.81 41.98
N ARG A 914 -20.77 -9.30 40.85
CA ARG A 914 -20.18 -9.60 39.54
C ARG A 914 -18.73 -9.11 39.45
N TYR A 915 -18.44 -7.94 40.02
CA TYR A 915 -17.07 -7.44 40.04
C TYR A 915 -16.12 -8.36 40.81
N ARG A 916 -16.56 -8.96 41.92
CA ARG A 916 -15.76 -9.93 42.67
C ARG A 916 -15.38 -11.14 41.81
N GLU A 917 -16.31 -11.63 40.99
CA GLU A 917 -16.06 -12.72 40.04
C GLU A 917 -15.06 -12.30 38.96
N VAL A 918 -15.18 -11.08 38.44
CA VAL A 918 -14.22 -10.50 37.48
C VAL A 918 -12.81 -10.38 38.07
N ILE A 919 -12.69 -9.94 39.33
CA ILE A 919 -11.39 -9.87 40.03
C ILE A 919 -10.78 -11.27 40.18
N GLN A 920 -11.59 -12.29 40.50
CA GLN A 920 -11.12 -13.67 40.56
C GLN A 920 -10.62 -14.15 39.20
N ALA A 921 -11.40 -13.97 38.13
CA ALA A 921 -11.01 -14.33 36.78
C ALA A 921 -9.69 -13.63 36.35
N TYR A 922 -9.53 -12.35 36.69
CA TYR A 922 -8.30 -11.61 36.44
C TYR A 922 -7.11 -12.17 37.23
N LYS A 923 -7.26 -12.40 38.54
CA LYS A 923 -6.17 -12.92 39.39
C LYS A 923 -5.74 -14.32 38.95
N GLU A 924 -6.70 -15.17 38.56
CA GLU A 924 -6.43 -16.50 38.01
C GLU A 924 -5.72 -16.44 36.66
N GLY A 925 -6.18 -15.57 35.75
CA GLY A 925 -5.56 -15.41 34.42
C GLY A 925 -4.12 -14.91 34.50
N ILE A 926 -3.84 -13.95 35.38
CA ILE A 926 -2.47 -13.46 35.62
C ILE A 926 -1.59 -14.52 36.28
N ALA A 927 -2.14 -15.32 37.20
CA ALA A 927 -1.39 -16.44 37.78
C ALA A 927 -1.01 -17.48 36.72
N GLN A 928 -1.94 -17.82 35.82
CA GLN A 928 -1.69 -18.73 34.70
C GLN A 928 -0.71 -18.15 33.67
N ALA A 929 -0.82 -16.86 33.34
CA ALA A 929 0.13 -16.17 32.47
C ALA A 929 1.57 -16.24 33.03
N ARG A 930 1.70 -16.10 34.35
CA ARG A 930 2.99 -16.24 35.04
C ARG A 930 3.53 -17.66 34.95
N GLU A 931 2.68 -18.67 35.15
CA GLU A 931 3.03 -20.08 35.00
C GLU A 931 3.45 -20.41 33.55
N ASN A 932 2.84 -19.74 32.57
CA ASN A 932 3.19 -19.84 31.15
C ASN A 932 4.48 -19.07 30.77
N GLY A 933 5.13 -18.39 31.73
CA GLY A 933 6.36 -17.64 31.49
C GLY A 933 6.17 -16.35 30.70
N LEU A 934 4.95 -15.79 30.69
CA LEU A 934 4.65 -14.53 30.00
C LEU A 934 5.14 -13.32 30.80
N ASP A 935 5.50 -12.27 30.08
CA ASP A 935 5.83 -10.97 30.66
C ASP A 935 4.56 -10.26 31.13
N LEU A 936 4.28 -10.39 32.42
CA LEU A 936 3.08 -9.81 33.05
C LEU A 936 3.02 -8.29 32.90
N SER A 937 4.15 -7.61 32.70
CA SER A 937 4.19 -6.16 32.53
C SER A 937 3.52 -5.69 31.25
N LYS A 938 3.25 -6.60 30.31
CA LYS A 938 2.55 -6.32 29.05
C LYS A 938 1.05 -6.57 29.14
N ILE A 939 0.59 -7.32 30.14
CA ILE A 939 -0.81 -7.73 30.29
C ILE A 939 -1.55 -6.70 31.16
N HIS A 940 -2.57 -6.07 30.59
CA HIS A 940 -3.36 -5.06 31.28
C HIS A 940 -4.83 -5.38 31.23
N SER A 941 -5.56 -4.94 32.25
CA SER A 941 -7.01 -5.09 32.27
C SER A 941 -7.70 -3.93 32.97
N VAL A 942 -8.89 -3.60 32.47
CA VAL A 942 -9.82 -2.64 33.08
C VAL A 942 -11.17 -3.33 33.27
N ALA A 943 -11.92 -2.92 34.30
CA ALA A 943 -13.25 -3.45 34.62
C ALA A 943 -14.30 -2.34 34.49
N SER A 944 -15.13 -2.41 33.45
CA SER A 944 -16.06 -1.36 33.02
C SER A 944 -17.44 -1.45 33.66
N PHE A 945 -17.75 -0.50 34.55
CA PHE A 945 -19.02 -0.36 35.26
C PHE A 945 -19.95 0.64 34.59
N PHE A 946 -21.19 0.24 34.31
CA PHE A 946 -22.16 1.08 33.60
C PHE A 946 -22.98 1.93 34.57
N VAL A 947 -22.49 3.13 34.88
CA VAL A 947 -22.98 3.93 36.03
C VAL A 947 -24.36 4.51 35.78
N SER A 948 -24.57 5.27 34.69
CA SER A 948 -25.86 5.96 34.46
C SER A 948 -27.04 5.02 34.18
N ARG A 949 -26.76 3.78 33.73
CA ARG A 949 -27.81 2.77 33.51
C ARG A 949 -28.46 2.33 34.84
N ILE A 950 -27.69 2.32 35.93
CA ILE A 950 -28.20 2.00 37.26
C ILE A 950 -29.16 3.09 37.73
N ASP A 951 -28.75 4.36 37.66
CA ASP A 951 -29.64 5.47 38.03
C ASP A 951 -30.88 5.52 37.14
N THR A 952 -30.76 5.30 35.84
CA THR A 952 -31.91 5.30 34.92
C THR A 952 -32.98 4.28 35.36
N GLU A 953 -32.57 3.07 35.75
CA GLU A 953 -33.51 2.04 36.20
C GLU A 953 -34.02 2.28 37.63
N VAL A 954 -33.14 2.70 38.54
CA VAL A 954 -33.52 2.96 39.95
C VAL A 954 -34.43 4.18 40.06
N ASP A 955 -34.16 5.27 39.34
CA ASP A 955 -34.99 6.47 39.33
C ASP A 955 -36.39 6.16 38.82
N LYS A 956 -36.51 5.35 37.77
CA LYS A 956 -37.80 4.87 37.26
C LYS A 956 -38.60 4.13 38.33
N ARG A 957 -37.94 3.30 39.16
CA ARG A 957 -38.59 2.58 40.27
C ARG A 957 -38.95 3.53 41.41
N LEU A 958 -38.07 4.46 41.78
CA LEU A 958 -38.34 5.49 42.79
C LEU A 958 -39.51 6.39 42.41
N GLU A 959 -39.65 6.73 41.13
CA GLU A 959 -40.79 7.49 40.59
C GLU A 959 -42.10 6.70 40.70
N GLN A 960 -42.06 5.39 40.48
CA GLN A 960 -43.23 4.51 40.68
C GLN A 960 -43.64 4.42 42.15
N ILE A 961 -42.67 4.45 43.08
CA ILE A 961 -42.92 4.50 44.53
C ILE A 961 -43.58 5.83 44.92
N GLY A 962 -43.15 6.94 44.31
CA GLY A 962 -43.85 8.23 44.34
C GLY A 962 -43.82 9.00 45.68
N THR A 963 -43.09 8.52 46.70
CA THR A 963 -42.92 9.24 47.98
C THR A 963 -41.92 10.39 47.85
N GLU A 964 -41.95 11.35 48.79
CA GLU A 964 -40.97 12.43 48.83
C GLU A 964 -39.58 11.89 49.17
N GLU A 965 -39.51 10.92 50.08
CA GLU A 965 -38.29 10.20 50.43
C GLU A 965 -37.69 9.48 49.22
N ALA A 966 -38.49 8.79 48.41
CA ALA A 966 -38.02 8.12 47.20
C ALA A 966 -37.53 9.12 46.14
N ARG A 967 -38.24 10.23 45.93
CA ARG A 967 -37.83 11.28 44.97
C ARG A 967 -36.49 11.92 45.33
N ASN A 968 -36.19 12.05 46.62
CA ASN A 968 -34.92 12.61 47.13
C ASN A 968 -33.73 11.66 46.98
N LEU A 969 -33.95 10.39 46.64
CA LEU A 969 -32.89 9.39 46.44
C LEU A 969 -32.48 9.24 44.97
N ARG A 970 -33.16 9.92 44.04
CA ARG A 970 -32.86 9.81 42.61
C ARG A 970 -31.47 10.33 42.26
N GLY A 971 -30.81 9.71 41.28
CA GLY A 971 -29.46 10.04 40.83
C GLY A 971 -28.33 9.70 41.80
N GLN A 972 -28.60 8.92 42.86
CA GLN A 972 -27.59 8.54 43.87
C GLN A 972 -27.13 7.09 43.74
N ALA A 973 -27.88 6.22 43.07
CA ALA A 973 -27.66 4.77 43.07
C ALA A 973 -26.41 4.38 42.28
N GLY A 974 -26.22 4.96 41.08
CA GLY A 974 -25.08 4.70 40.22
C GLY A 974 -23.75 5.08 40.89
N ILE A 975 -23.67 6.29 41.45
CA ILE A 975 -22.48 6.78 42.16
C ILE A 975 -22.20 5.95 43.41
N ALA A 976 -23.25 5.63 44.20
CA ALA A 976 -23.08 4.77 45.37
C ALA A 976 -22.56 3.38 44.96
N ASN A 977 -23.07 2.80 43.86
CA ASN A 977 -22.63 1.49 43.42
C ASN A 977 -21.16 1.49 42.97
N ALA A 978 -20.76 2.52 42.19
CA ALA A 978 -19.37 2.72 41.79
C ALA A 978 -18.43 2.89 43.00
N ARG A 979 -18.86 3.63 44.03
CA ARG A 979 -18.10 3.77 45.29
C ARG A 979 -17.95 2.45 46.06
N ARG A 980 -18.98 1.58 46.06
CA ARG A 980 -18.87 0.23 46.64
C ARG A 980 -17.90 -0.65 45.84
N ALA A 981 -17.96 -0.59 44.51
CA ALA A 981 -17.02 -1.29 43.64
C ALA A 981 -15.57 -0.79 43.85
N TYR A 982 -15.36 0.52 44.00
CA TYR A 982 -14.04 1.07 44.30
C TYR A 982 -13.52 0.64 45.68
N ALA A 983 -14.39 0.58 46.70
CA ALA A 983 -14.02 0.05 48.01
C ALA A 983 -13.54 -1.41 47.91
N LEU A 984 -14.22 -2.25 47.12
CA LEU A 984 -13.78 -3.63 46.85
C LEU A 984 -12.45 -3.66 46.08
N PHE A 985 -12.25 -2.77 45.10
CA PHE A 985 -10.97 -2.64 44.39
C PHE A 985 -9.82 -2.35 45.36
N ILE A 986 -9.99 -1.39 46.28
CA ILE A 986 -8.98 -1.09 47.29
C ILE A 986 -8.74 -2.31 48.17
N GLU A 987 -9.78 -2.95 48.69
CA GLU A 987 -9.65 -4.17 49.51
C GLU A 987 -8.85 -5.27 48.80
N GLU A 988 -9.16 -5.53 47.53
CA GLU A 988 -8.60 -6.64 46.75
C GLU A 988 -7.21 -6.37 46.19
N PHE A 989 -6.85 -5.09 45.94
CA PHE A 989 -5.61 -4.70 45.28
C PHE A 989 -4.64 -3.86 46.12
N GLN A 990 -4.99 -3.48 47.35
CA GLN A 990 -4.10 -2.75 48.25
C GLN A 990 -2.80 -3.52 48.54
N ASN A 991 -2.86 -4.86 48.56
CA ASN A 991 -1.72 -5.75 48.79
C ASN A 991 -1.42 -6.63 47.55
N PHE A 992 -1.75 -6.15 46.35
CA PHE A 992 -1.47 -6.89 45.12
C PHE A 992 0.03 -6.85 44.79
N ASP A 993 0.73 -7.94 45.12
CA ASP A 993 2.18 -8.07 45.03
C ASP A 993 2.59 -9.22 44.09
N ILE A 994 1.98 -9.27 42.90
CA ILE A 994 2.44 -10.18 41.84
C ILE A 994 3.52 -9.43 41.03
N PRO A 995 4.80 -9.84 41.09
CA PRO A 995 5.88 -9.11 40.43
C PRO A 995 5.63 -8.95 38.93
N GLY A 996 5.68 -7.72 38.44
CA GLY A 996 5.46 -7.37 37.03
C GLY A 996 4.01 -7.25 36.60
N ALA A 997 3.01 -7.64 37.40
CA ALA A 997 1.60 -7.49 37.02
C ALA A 997 1.02 -6.12 37.42
N HIS A 998 0.09 -5.61 36.62
CA HIS A 998 -0.61 -4.34 36.86
C HIS A 998 -1.99 -4.56 37.45
N LYS A 999 -2.40 -3.81 38.49
CA LYS A 999 -3.76 -3.89 39.05
C LYS A 999 -4.83 -3.75 37.94
N GLN A 1000 -5.91 -4.53 38.03
CA GLN A 1000 -7.08 -4.30 37.17
C GLN A 1000 -7.79 -3.03 37.60
N ARG A 1001 -7.77 -1.99 36.77
CA ARG A 1001 -8.32 -0.66 37.11
C ARG A 1001 -9.85 -0.64 36.95
N PRO A 1002 -10.61 -0.08 37.90
CA PRO A 1002 -12.02 0.23 37.67
C PRO A 1002 -12.18 1.29 36.57
N LEU A 1003 -13.10 1.04 35.65
CA LEU A 1003 -13.45 1.95 34.56
C LEU A 1003 -14.92 2.34 34.69
N TRP A 1004 -15.20 3.65 34.75
CA TRP A 1004 -16.56 4.18 34.81
C TRP A 1004 -17.08 4.44 33.40
N ALA A 1005 -17.99 3.57 32.95
CA ALA A 1005 -18.61 3.58 31.63
C ALA A 1005 -20.03 4.16 31.67
N SER A 1006 -20.54 4.59 30.51
CA SER A 1006 -21.86 5.21 30.39
C SER A 1006 -21.99 6.45 31.30
N THR A 1007 -21.04 7.36 31.23
CA THR A 1007 -20.98 8.58 32.07
C THR A 1007 -21.83 9.72 31.52
N GLY A 1008 -22.44 9.55 30.34
CA GLY A 1008 -23.46 10.45 29.83
C GLY A 1008 -24.73 10.40 30.69
N VAL A 1009 -25.08 11.53 31.27
CA VAL A 1009 -26.28 11.72 32.09
C VAL A 1009 -27.55 11.66 31.24
N LYS A 1010 -28.54 10.89 31.69
CA LYS A 1010 -29.81 10.67 30.97
C LYS A 1010 -30.97 11.53 31.47
N ASN A 1011 -30.88 12.02 32.70
CA ASN A 1011 -31.86 12.93 33.28
C ASN A 1011 -31.33 14.36 33.22
N SER A 1012 -32.04 15.25 32.52
CA SER A 1012 -31.65 16.65 32.34
C SER A 1012 -31.64 17.47 33.64
N ASP A 1013 -32.26 16.95 34.71
CA ASP A 1013 -32.23 17.60 36.03
C ASP A 1013 -30.88 17.42 36.74
N TYR A 1014 -30.00 16.54 36.25
CA TYR A 1014 -28.68 16.30 36.83
C TYR A 1014 -27.58 17.04 36.08
N PRO A 1015 -26.51 17.48 36.78
CA PRO A 1015 -25.34 18.07 36.12
C PRO A 1015 -24.72 17.08 35.11
N ALA A 1016 -24.42 17.54 33.90
CA ALA A 1016 -23.98 16.69 32.78
C ALA A 1016 -22.61 16.00 33.01
N ASP A 1017 -21.83 16.49 33.96
CA ASP A 1017 -20.50 16.04 34.38
C ASP A 1017 -20.51 15.20 35.66
N MET A 1018 -21.67 14.98 36.29
CA MET A 1018 -21.80 14.41 37.64
C MET A 1018 -21.05 13.08 37.83
N TYR A 1019 -21.15 12.15 36.88
CA TYR A 1019 -20.45 10.85 36.99
C TYR A 1019 -18.94 10.94 36.81
N VAL A 1020 -18.43 12.04 36.26
CA VAL A 1020 -17.00 12.31 36.17
C VAL A 1020 -16.51 12.92 37.47
N THR A 1021 -17.15 14.00 37.92
CA THR A 1021 -16.72 14.78 39.07
C THR A 1021 -16.92 14.04 40.40
N GLU A 1022 -17.96 13.21 40.52
CA GLU A 1022 -18.24 12.44 41.73
C GLU A 1022 -17.48 11.12 41.83
N LEU A 1023 -16.86 10.66 40.73
CA LEU A 1023 -16.11 9.40 40.64
C LEU A 1023 -14.63 9.61 40.25
N ALA A 1024 -14.04 10.72 40.71
CA ALA A 1024 -12.61 10.98 40.60
C ALA A 1024 -11.85 10.27 41.72
N GLY A 1025 -10.80 9.51 41.38
CA GLY A 1025 -9.99 8.80 42.37
C GLY A 1025 -8.84 8.01 41.73
N PRO A 1026 -7.83 7.62 42.53
CA PRO A 1026 -6.62 7.01 42.00
C PRO A 1026 -6.86 5.64 41.38
N ASP A 1027 -6.02 5.29 40.40
CA ASP A 1027 -6.05 4.02 39.65
C ASP A 1027 -7.39 3.74 38.94
N THR A 1028 -8.13 4.78 38.53
CA THR A 1028 -9.41 4.63 37.79
C THR A 1028 -9.32 5.13 36.36
N VAL A 1029 -10.28 4.70 35.53
CA VAL A 1029 -10.49 5.20 34.16
C VAL A 1029 -11.90 5.77 34.07
N ASN A 1030 -12.08 6.88 33.37
CA ASN A 1030 -13.39 7.43 33.07
C ASN A 1030 -13.55 7.54 31.54
N THR A 1031 -14.54 6.85 30.97
CA THR A 1031 -14.83 6.98 29.54
C THR A 1031 -15.88 8.06 29.33
N MET A 1032 -15.60 9.04 28.47
CA MET A 1032 -16.47 10.19 28.23
C MET A 1032 -16.89 10.27 26.77
N PRO A 1033 -18.20 10.27 26.48
CA PRO A 1033 -18.72 10.77 25.21
C PRO A 1033 -18.37 12.26 25.06
N GLU A 1034 -18.34 12.77 23.82
CA GLU A 1034 -17.95 14.15 23.52
C GLU A 1034 -18.72 15.19 24.36
N ALA A 1035 -20.05 15.06 24.47
CA ALA A 1035 -20.86 15.97 25.27
C ALA A 1035 -20.50 15.99 26.76
N THR A 1036 -20.06 14.85 27.32
CA THR A 1036 -19.61 14.76 28.72
C THR A 1036 -18.21 15.37 28.86
N LEU A 1037 -17.31 15.12 27.90
CA LEU A 1037 -15.99 15.73 27.86
C LEU A 1037 -16.08 17.26 27.82
N GLU A 1038 -16.95 17.80 26.94
CA GLU A 1038 -17.24 19.23 26.84
C GLU A 1038 -17.87 19.79 28.12
N ALA A 1039 -18.79 19.06 28.77
CA ALA A 1039 -19.39 19.50 30.02
C ALA A 1039 -18.35 19.66 31.13
N VAL A 1040 -17.38 18.74 31.21
CA VAL A 1040 -16.26 18.83 32.16
C VAL A 1040 -15.37 20.03 31.84
N LEU A 1041 -15.05 20.24 30.56
CA LEU A 1041 -14.22 21.38 30.12
C LEU A 1041 -14.89 22.74 30.34
N ASN A 1042 -16.22 22.82 30.16
CA ASN A 1042 -16.96 24.08 30.19
C ASN A 1042 -17.49 24.48 31.59
N GLY A 1043 -17.05 23.82 32.66
CA GLY A 1043 -17.46 24.18 34.03
C GLY A 1043 -17.43 23.07 35.07
N GLY A 1044 -16.91 21.88 34.75
CA GLY A 1044 -16.75 20.81 35.72
C GLY A 1044 -15.74 21.16 36.80
N THR A 1045 -16.06 20.84 38.05
CA THR A 1045 -15.17 21.09 39.20
C THR A 1045 -14.68 19.77 39.79
N ILE A 1046 -13.37 19.50 39.71
CA ILE A 1046 -12.78 18.28 40.29
C ILE A 1046 -12.49 18.50 41.77
N ASN A 1047 -13.29 17.88 42.64
CA ASN A 1047 -13.19 18.05 44.09
C ASN A 1047 -12.16 17.09 44.74
N GLY A 1048 -11.00 16.92 44.10
CA GLY A 1048 -9.99 15.96 44.53
C GLY A 1048 -10.45 14.49 44.44
N ASP A 1049 -9.91 13.63 45.30
CA ASP A 1049 -10.32 12.23 45.41
C ASP A 1049 -11.67 12.11 46.13
N THR A 1050 -12.70 11.70 45.40
CA THR A 1050 -14.08 11.52 45.87
C THR A 1050 -14.46 10.05 46.11
N LEU A 1051 -13.55 9.12 45.81
CA LEU A 1051 -13.78 7.68 45.88
C LEU A 1051 -13.20 7.06 47.15
N THR A 1052 -11.97 7.44 47.53
CA THR A 1052 -11.29 6.85 48.69
C THR A 1052 -12.05 7.13 49.98
N GLY A 1053 -12.38 6.08 50.73
CA GLY A 1053 -13.12 6.18 51.99
C GLY A 1053 -14.61 6.49 51.84
N ALA A 1054 -15.17 6.49 50.62
CA ALA A 1054 -16.58 6.78 50.37
C ALA A 1054 -17.51 5.55 50.54
N GLY A 1055 -16.97 4.36 50.83
CA GLY A 1055 -17.72 3.10 50.96
C GLY A 1055 -18.85 3.16 51.99
N ASP A 1056 -18.58 3.63 53.21
CA ASP A 1056 -19.61 3.72 54.27
C ASP A 1056 -20.77 4.67 53.90
N LYS A 1057 -20.47 5.76 53.18
CA LYS A 1057 -21.49 6.69 52.67
C LYS A 1057 -22.34 6.01 51.60
N ALA A 1058 -21.72 5.23 50.72
CA ALA A 1058 -22.42 4.47 49.70
C ALA A 1058 -23.33 3.40 50.31
N GLU A 1059 -22.86 2.66 51.32
CA GLU A 1059 -23.66 1.69 52.08
C GLU A 1059 -24.88 2.35 52.76
N ALA A 1060 -24.72 3.56 53.30
CA ALA A 1060 -25.84 4.30 53.87
C ALA A 1060 -26.89 4.71 52.81
N ILE A 1061 -26.48 5.04 51.59
CA ILE A 1061 -27.39 5.33 50.47
C ILE A 1061 -28.13 4.06 50.04
N PHE A 1062 -27.42 2.93 49.90
CA PHE A 1062 -28.04 1.64 49.57
C PHE A 1062 -29.10 1.23 50.58
N ARG A 1063 -28.84 1.34 51.88
CA ARG A 1063 -29.84 1.06 52.93
C ARG A 1063 -31.09 1.94 52.80
N LYS A 1064 -30.93 3.20 52.39
CA LYS A 1064 -32.07 4.10 52.14
C LYS A 1064 -32.86 3.69 50.90
N LEU A 1065 -32.18 3.33 49.82
CA LEU A 1065 -32.79 2.86 48.57
C LEU A 1065 -33.55 1.55 48.81
N GLU A 1066 -32.97 0.58 49.53
CA GLU A 1066 -33.63 -0.66 49.93
C GLU A 1066 -34.83 -0.40 50.84
N SER A 1067 -34.69 0.51 51.82
CA SER A 1067 -35.80 0.91 52.69
C SER A 1067 -36.93 1.62 51.93
N ALA A 1068 -36.60 2.28 50.82
CA ALA A 1068 -37.58 2.88 49.91
C ALA A 1068 -38.26 1.85 49.00
N GLY A 1069 -37.81 0.59 49.00
CA GLY A 1069 -38.39 -0.51 48.22
C GLY A 1069 -37.62 -0.88 46.96
N ILE A 1070 -36.36 -0.45 46.81
CA ILE A 1070 -35.50 -0.86 45.69
C ILE A 1070 -34.87 -2.22 45.98
N ASP A 1071 -35.23 -3.22 45.17
CA ASP A 1071 -34.57 -4.52 45.12
C ASP A 1071 -33.41 -4.47 44.11
N PHE A 1072 -32.18 -4.38 44.62
CA PHE A 1072 -31.00 -4.31 43.76
C PHE A 1072 -30.67 -5.62 43.05
N ALA A 1073 -31.05 -6.77 43.61
CA ALA A 1073 -30.83 -8.05 42.91
C ALA A 1073 -31.67 -8.08 41.62
N ASP A 1074 -32.92 -7.62 41.70
CA ASP A 1074 -33.78 -7.48 40.53
C ASP A 1074 -33.30 -6.38 39.56
N VAL A 1075 -32.80 -5.23 40.06
CA VAL A 1075 -32.19 -4.18 39.22
C VAL A 1075 -31.01 -4.74 38.43
N TYR A 1076 -30.08 -5.44 39.08
CA TYR A 1076 -28.89 -5.96 38.42
C TYR A 1076 -29.21 -7.06 37.42
N ALA A 1077 -30.07 -8.03 37.79
CA ALA A 1077 -30.49 -9.09 36.88
C ALA A 1077 -31.14 -8.52 35.60
N LYS A 1078 -31.99 -7.49 35.76
CA LYS A 1078 -32.59 -6.80 34.63
C LYS A 1078 -31.55 -6.08 33.76
N LEU A 1079 -30.62 -5.34 34.37
CA LEU A 1079 -29.61 -4.59 33.63
C LEU A 1079 -28.58 -5.49 32.94
N GLU A 1080 -28.23 -6.65 33.52
CA GLU A 1080 -27.39 -7.65 32.86
C GLU A 1080 -28.06 -8.17 31.58
N LEU A 1081 -29.35 -8.55 31.64
CA LEU A 1081 -30.12 -8.99 30.47
C LEU A 1081 -30.27 -7.88 29.42
N GLU A 1082 -30.79 -6.72 29.81
CA GLU A 1082 -30.97 -5.59 28.88
C GLU A 1082 -29.64 -5.06 28.33
N GLY A 1083 -28.55 -5.24 29.06
CA GLY A 1083 -27.21 -4.80 28.66
C GLY A 1083 -26.71 -5.54 27.43
N ILE A 1084 -26.88 -6.87 27.42
CA ILE A 1084 -26.53 -7.73 26.28
C ILE A 1084 -27.46 -7.44 25.11
N ASP A 1085 -28.77 -7.41 25.34
CA ASP A 1085 -29.76 -7.16 24.29
C ASP A 1085 -29.52 -5.83 23.58
N LYS A 1086 -29.16 -4.77 24.32
CA LYS A 1086 -28.83 -3.47 23.71
C LYS A 1086 -27.62 -3.53 22.78
N PHE A 1087 -26.60 -4.30 23.12
CA PHE A 1087 -25.42 -4.46 22.26
C PHE A 1087 -25.70 -5.38 21.07
N VAL A 1088 -26.47 -6.45 21.25
CA VAL A 1088 -26.93 -7.29 20.14
C VAL A 1088 -27.77 -6.47 19.15
N ASN A 1089 -28.75 -5.71 19.62
CA ASN A 1089 -29.59 -4.88 18.76
C ASN A 1089 -28.76 -3.84 17.99
N ALA A 1090 -27.83 -3.14 18.66
CA ALA A 1090 -26.96 -2.18 17.99
C ALA A 1090 -26.01 -2.84 16.96
N TRP A 1091 -25.58 -4.07 17.23
CA TRP A 1091 -24.79 -4.86 16.28
C TRP A 1091 -25.64 -5.27 15.07
N GLU A 1092 -26.86 -5.76 15.28
CA GLU A 1092 -27.79 -6.11 14.19
C GLU A 1092 -28.13 -4.90 13.32
N GLU A 1093 -28.37 -3.74 13.91
CA GLU A 1093 -28.58 -2.47 13.18
C GLU A 1093 -27.35 -2.10 12.33
N LEU A 1094 -26.15 -2.24 12.89
CA LEU A 1094 -24.89 -2.01 12.16
C LEU A 1094 -24.72 -2.99 11.00
N LEU A 1095 -25.04 -4.28 11.21
CA LEU A 1095 -24.98 -5.29 10.16
C LEU A 1095 -26.02 -5.05 9.06
N GLU A 1096 -27.23 -4.63 9.41
CA GLU A 1096 -28.25 -4.28 8.44
C GLU A 1096 -27.81 -3.08 7.60
N SER A 1097 -27.32 -2.02 8.25
CA SER A 1097 -26.75 -0.84 7.58
C SER A 1097 -25.58 -1.21 6.66
N MET A 1098 -24.62 -2.01 7.15
CA MET A 1098 -23.49 -2.46 6.35
C MET A 1098 -23.92 -3.37 5.19
N SER A 1099 -24.87 -4.27 5.41
CA SER A 1099 -25.43 -5.12 4.35
C SER A 1099 -26.10 -4.30 3.26
N GLN A 1100 -26.76 -3.19 3.61
CA GLN A 1100 -27.35 -2.27 2.65
C GLN A 1100 -26.29 -1.49 1.87
N ARG A 1101 -25.19 -1.09 2.52
CA ARG A 1101 -24.09 -0.34 1.87
C ARG A 1101 -23.13 -1.21 1.04
N LEU A 1102 -23.05 -2.52 1.33
CA LEU A 1102 -22.27 -3.48 0.55
C LEU A 1102 -23.00 -3.95 -0.73
N ARG A 1103 -24.33 -3.79 -0.79
CA ARG A 1103 -25.16 -4.07 -1.98
C ARG A 1103 -25.23 -2.84 -2.87
#